data_AF-A0A819N7U2-F1
#
_entry.id   AF-A0A819N7U2-F1
#
_cell.length_a   1.000
_cell.length_b   1.000
_cell.length_c   1.000
_cell.angle_alpha   90.00
_cell.angle_beta   90.00
_cell.angle_gamma   90.00
#
_symmetry.space_group_name_H-M   'P 1'
#
loop_
_entity.id
_entity.type
_entity.pdbx_description
1 polymer ?
#
loop_
_entity_poly.entity_id
_entity_poly.type
_entity_poly.pdbx_seq_one_letter_code
_entity_poly.pdbx_strand_id
1 'polypeptide(L)'
;MAITMLDKPLGDLRRELADLRQLNISRDYDINKLSTIITVSRNSLRETEIYQQQLLQQLQQFENQFVCHICLFEYHKFKDNDIEIRAKLMVLNAEALECRAAAVQLQQEAKMALIKAAEIEKRANDELAQQTHEMKLKQQEIERDRAAELERRVRLEEERQRLNERQLQQQREQQQKERLLATTKAQQQQDEYANWKELDFMNNEQYPQCIFRLAPNALSMSIDVTYLKVSETENLLDNQEELISTPLEVKFDSMAYQQQAILISIPYIIKRSTHRENVIKIRQSNGIWISTDTKESIFDAYKEKRFVECKLNQSASCAVVSRLKRDIVLINRQSSGRFLSNADSRLTIQWPRNVCSTDFHINLRVLPVDLPTFTQFLKNFSNECQGLLAVGPIIELHYDDITLLKPIQFTLPMLVQTKKKVISTKPAVVESPTSQQTTTTTTTTDQPSQQELILQQQQSIFKSLLGEDLSNERLVLLYSGHNENIWHIDRNVSLVDSKTHDIITTNMQYLHSRMIIARYDKKFISTKQLQTTINLLEQSLNQRSVSLVLRRRLSNPNEICFVCCSNQRMHTIDNDLQQENFIDNEEQSKELILQEGQLLELRFRGNVLPIEYNQQSYPFAFNTYFPFYFQTNVCEVDKYSQHLSSFFYGFVQIFSKEKILKFITKELDKKKQQLDIMKQELHETDVCLAELLIRLPKPREAIRAPTPKTLTSFTSEGILTPILFHDISASLVGDEWRRLARRLGMTRIRIEAIGHEYQEDAPYYMLLTWFKRAPRSVDKDLLLIHGLMNINRWDIAQELQSMKESKRQEQNTSSKDDQLKILSVPFNRICQNDECVRMWKEIARELMLTNEDIQRIEEQYLSKQEQCLRSLEQWALNDNLADIKSLSGIMGSLGFNSLRNELEKMT
;
A
#
# COMPACT_ATOMS: atom_id res chain seq x y z
N MET A 1 126.32 16.72 -42.07
CA MET A 1 124.88 17.12 -42.02
C MET A 1 123.91 16.05 -42.55
N ALA A 2 124.24 15.23 -43.55
CA ALA A 2 123.33 14.16 -43.98
C ALA A 2 123.14 13.03 -42.92
N ILE A 3 124.22 12.62 -42.24
CA ILE A 3 124.19 11.56 -41.21
C ILE A 3 123.22 11.90 -40.06
N THR A 4 123.14 13.17 -39.67
CA THR A 4 122.30 13.67 -38.56
C THR A 4 120.78 13.67 -38.83
N MET A 5 120.32 13.42 -40.07
CA MET A 5 118.88 13.41 -40.37
C MET A 5 118.24 12.01 -40.36
N LEU A 6 119.05 10.95 -40.42
CA LEU A 6 118.58 9.54 -40.41
C LEU A 6 118.61 8.90 -39.02
N ASP A 7 119.54 9.34 -38.16
CA ASP A 7 119.81 8.71 -36.86
C ASP A 7 118.60 8.75 -35.91
N LYS A 8 117.84 9.85 -35.93
CA LYS A 8 116.67 10.03 -35.06
C LYS A 8 115.51 9.09 -35.43
N PRO A 9 114.95 9.10 -36.67
CA PRO A 9 113.85 8.20 -37.03
C PRO A 9 114.25 6.71 -37.00
N LEU A 10 115.49 6.33 -37.37
CA LEU A 10 115.95 4.95 -37.24
C LEU A 10 116.21 4.53 -35.79
N GLY A 11 116.67 5.45 -34.94
CA GLY A 11 116.81 5.25 -33.50
C GLY A 11 115.45 5.03 -32.82
N ASP A 12 114.47 5.87 -33.13
CA ASP A 12 113.10 5.77 -32.61
C ASP A 12 112.43 4.46 -33.06
N LEU A 13 112.58 4.06 -34.34
CA LEU A 13 112.07 2.77 -34.84
C LEU A 13 112.76 1.56 -34.18
N ARG A 14 114.08 1.62 -33.96
CA ARG A 14 114.83 0.58 -33.23
C ARG A 14 114.39 0.48 -31.77
N ARG A 15 114.00 1.59 -31.16
CA ARG A 15 113.51 1.65 -29.77
C ARG A 15 112.13 1.01 -29.65
N GLU A 16 111.17 1.39 -30.49
CA GLU A 16 109.84 0.73 -30.48
C GLU A 16 109.93 -0.76 -30.87
N LEU A 17 110.80 -1.16 -31.80
CA LEU A 17 111.04 -2.58 -32.11
C LEU A 17 111.70 -3.37 -30.97
N ALA A 18 112.42 -2.70 -30.06
CA ALA A 18 112.95 -3.32 -28.85
C ALA A 18 111.86 -3.45 -27.77
N ASP A 19 111.04 -2.41 -27.58
CA ASP A 19 109.93 -2.42 -26.62
C ASP A 19 108.86 -3.46 -27.03
N LEU A 20 108.54 -3.57 -28.33
CA LEU A 20 107.69 -4.62 -28.91
C LEU A 20 108.25 -6.05 -28.76
N ARG A 21 109.55 -6.22 -28.52
CA ARG A 21 110.18 -7.52 -28.23
C ARG A 21 110.23 -7.85 -26.75
N GLN A 22 110.19 -6.85 -25.86
CA GLN A 22 110.21 -7.05 -24.42
C GLN A 22 108.80 -7.21 -23.83
N LEU A 23 107.79 -6.58 -24.44
CA LEU A 23 106.40 -6.75 -24.06
C LEU A 23 105.77 -7.97 -24.76
N ASN A 24 105.59 -9.05 -24.00
CA ASN A 24 104.73 -10.17 -24.39
C ASN A 24 103.28 -9.67 -24.59
N ILE A 25 102.95 -9.31 -25.84
CA ILE A 25 101.62 -9.07 -26.42
C ILE A 25 100.52 -8.77 -25.38
N SER A 26 100.52 -7.54 -24.86
CA SER A 26 99.34 -6.98 -24.20
C SER A 26 98.31 -6.60 -25.26
N ARG A 27 97.02 -6.90 -24.98
CA ARG A 27 95.96 -7.04 -26.00
C ARG A 27 95.48 -5.76 -26.70
N ASP A 28 95.99 -4.59 -26.33
CA ASP A 28 95.57 -3.28 -26.86
C ASP A 28 96.72 -2.50 -27.52
N TYR A 29 97.58 -3.16 -28.30
CA TYR A 29 98.54 -2.45 -29.15
C TYR A 29 97.86 -1.98 -30.45
N ASP A 30 97.63 -0.68 -30.55
CA ASP A 30 96.89 -0.04 -31.64
C ASP A 30 97.59 -0.25 -33.00
N ILE A 31 97.08 -1.19 -33.79
CA ILE A 31 97.62 -1.60 -35.10
C ILE A 31 97.77 -0.39 -36.05
N ASN A 32 96.90 0.62 -35.90
CA ASN A 32 96.97 1.86 -36.68
C ASN A 32 98.26 2.65 -36.43
N LYS A 33 98.78 2.67 -35.18
CA LYS A 33 100.07 3.32 -34.87
C LYS A 33 101.22 2.60 -35.56
N LEU A 34 101.24 1.26 -35.49
CA LEU A 34 102.26 0.44 -36.15
C LEU A 34 102.25 0.65 -37.67
N SER A 35 101.07 0.64 -38.30
CA SER A 35 100.89 0.93 -39.73
C SER A 35 101.34 2.35 -40.12
N THR A 36 101.06 3.34 -39.27
CA THR A 36 101.50 4.73 -39.47
C THR A 36 103.03 4.85 -39.41
N ILE A 37 103.67 4.25 -38.39
CA ILE A 37 105.13 4.27 -38.20
C ILE A 37 105.85 3.54 -39.35
N ILE A 38 105.32 2.40 -39.78
CA ILE A 38 105.78 1.65 -40.97
C ILE A 38 105.72 2.55 -42.22
N THR A 39 104.62 3.28 -42.41
CA THR A 39 104.41 4.15 -43.59
C THR A 39 105.36 5.35 -43.58
N VAL A 40 105.49 6.05 -42.45
CA VAL A 40 106.43 7.18 -42.30
C VAL A 40 107.86 6.72 -42.58
N SER A 41 108.28 5.61 -41.98
CA SER A 41 109.64 5.07 -42.13
C SER A 41 109.94 4.63 -43.56
N ARG A 42 108.95 4.06 -44.26
CA ARG A 42 109.06 3.68 -45.68
C ARG A 42 109.20 4.91 -46.59
N ASN A 43 108.51 6.00 -46.27
CA ASN A 43 108.63 7.26 -47.02
C ASN A 43 110.00 7.92 -46.79
N SER A 44 110.46 8.03 -45.54
CA SER A 44 111.79 8.59 -45.24
C SER A 44 112.92 7.76 -45.87
N LEU A 45 112.82 6.43 -45.88
CA LEU A 45 113.79 5.58 -46.59
C LEU A 45 113.85 5.92 -48.09
N ARG A 46 112.68 6.12 -48.71
CA ARG A 46 112.54 6.44 -50.14
C ARG A 46 113.09 7.84 -50.48
N GLU A 47 112.88 8.82 -49.61
CA GLU A 47 113.50 10.15 -49.73
C GLU A 47 115.02 10.07 -49.67
N THR A 48 115.57 9.24 -48.77
CA THR A 48 117.03 9.05 -48.68
C THR A 48 117.62 8.27 -49.87
N GLU A 49 116.87 7.34 -50.46
CA GLU A 49 117.24 6.69 -51.75
C GLU A 49 117.34 7.71 -52.88
N ILE A 50 116.36 8.63 -52.99
CA ILE A 50 116.35 9.70 -54.01
C ILE A 50 117.53 10.65 -53.79
N TYR A 51 117.78 11.06 -52.55
CA TYR A 51 118.91 11.95 -52.22
C TYR A 51 120.27 11.30 -52.53
N GLN A 52 120.45 10.01 -52.22
CA GLN A 52 121.66 9.28 -52.59
C GLN A 52 121.83 9.11 -54.11
N GLN A 53 120.75 8.90 -54.86
CA GLN A 53 120.80 8.87 -56.33
C GLN A 53 121.22 10.23 -56.92
N GLN A 54 120.70 11.33 -56.39
CA GLN A 54 121.12 12.68 -56.80
C GLN A 54 122.60 12.94 -56.49
N LEU A 55 123.07 12.55 -55.30
CA LEU A 55 124.48 12.68 -54.90
C LEU A 55 125.40 11.85 -55.81
N LEU A 56 124.98 10.64 -56.19
CA LEU A 56 125.69 9.78 -57.14
C LEU A 56 125.75 10.39 -58.54
N GLN A 57 124.64 10.98 -59.00
CA GLN A 57 124.59 11.63 -60.30
C GLN A 57 125.48 12.88 -60.35
N GLN A 58 125.56 13.63 -59.26
CA GLN A 58 126.52 14.75 -59.10
C GLN A 58 127.97 14.27 -59.07
N LEU A 59 128.30 13.21 -58.32
CA LEU A 59 129.64 12.61 -58.31
C LEU A 59 130.05 12.12 -59.70
N GLN A 60 129.14 11.47 -60.43
CA GLN A 60 129.42 10.96 -61.78
C GLN A 60 129.57 12.09 -62.81
N GLN A 61 128.88 13.22 -62.63
CA GLN A 61 129.15 14.45 -63.40
C GLN A 61 130.52 15.03 -63.06
N PHE A 62 130.91 15.02 -61.78
CA PHE A 62 132.20 15.50 -61.30
C PHE A 62 133.35 14.64 -61.86
N GLU A 63 133.25 13.30 -61.80
CA GLU A 63 134.21 12.36 -62.40
C GLU A 63 134.35 12.60 -63.90
N ASN A 64 133.25 12.74 -64.65
CA ASN A 64 133.31 13.01 -66.09
C ASN A 64 133.97 14.36 -66.42
N GLN A 65 133.71 15.41 -65.62
CA GLN A 65 134.43 16.70 -65.75
C GLN A 65 135.92 16.56 -65.40
N PHE A 66 136.26 15.76 -64.39
CA PHE A 66 137.65 15.56 -63.94
C PHE A 66 138.47 14.75 -64.95
N VAL A 67 137.90 13.68 -65.52
CA VAL A 67 138.52 12.89 -66.60
C VAL A 67 138.72 13.76 -67.85
N CYS A 68 137.75 14.61 -68.20
CA CYS A 68 137.88 15.54 -69.32
C CYS A 68 139.01 16.57 -69.11
N HIS A 69 139.19 17.05 -67.87
CA HIS A 69 140.31 17.95 -67.53
C HIS A 69 141.67 17.24 -67.51
N ILE A 70 141.76 15.99 -67.04
CA ILE A 70 143.02 15.22 -67.03
C ILE A 70 143.49 14.92 -68.46
N CYS A 71 142.58 14.53 -69.36
CA CYS A 71 142.91 14.26 -70.77
C CYS A 71 143.45 15.48 -71.54
N LEU A 72 143.28 16.71 -71.03
CA LEU A 72 143.76 17.95 -71.66
C LEU A 72 145.07 18.49 -71.07
N PHE A 73 145.57 17.96 -69.94
CA PHE A 73 146.67 18.59 -69.19
C PHE A 73 148.01 17.84 -69.17
N GLU A 74 148.10 16.59 -69.65
CA GLU A 74 149.37 15.85 -69.68
C GLU A 74 150.22 16.12 -70.95
N TYR A 75 150.38 17.40 -71.32
CA TYR A 75 151.40 17.86 -72.25
C TYR A 75 152.34 18.87 -71.55
N HIS A 76 153.42 18.33 -70.97
CA HIS A 76 154.58 18.98 -70.31
C HIS A 76 154.48 19.40 -68.80
N LYS A 77 155.27 18.65 -67.99
CA LYS A 77 156.04 19.04 -66.77
C LYS A 77 155.97 20.53 -66.35
N PHE A 78 155.78 20.92 -65.09
CA PHE A 78 156.19 20.35 -63.78
C PHE A 78 155.43 21.10 -62.62
N LYS A 79 155.57 20.93 -61.28
CA LYS A 79 156.54 20.24 -60.38
C LYS A 79 155.95 20.00 -58.94
N ASP A 80 156.57 19.11 -58.17
CA ASP A 80 156.78 19.09 -56.69
C ASP A 80 155.71 19.59 -55.68
N ASN A 81 154.47 19.11 -55.75
CA ASN A 81 153.56 19.07 -54.57
C ASN A 81 152.52 17.92 -54.60
N ASP A 82 152.70 16.96 -55.51
CA ASP A 82 151.64 16.04 -55.95
C ASP A 82 151.45 14.79 -55.05
N ILE A 83 152.43 14.45 -54.20
CA ILE A 83 152.40 13.21 -53.41
C ILE A 83 151.45 13.33 -52.19
N GLU A 84 151.46 14.45 -51.48
CA GLU A 84 150.66 14.60 -50.26
C GLU A 84 149.16 14.75 -50.56
N ILE A 85 148.82 15.41 -51.68
CA ILE A 85 147.44 15.59 -52.14
C ILE A 85 146.85 14.24 -52.60
N ARG A 86 147.59 13.45 -53.38
CA ARG A 86 147.16 12.11 -53.79
C ARG A 86 146.96 11.17 -52.60
N ALA A 87 147.85 11.20 -51.61
CA ALA A 87 147.71 10.38 -50.39
C ALA A 87 146.44 10.75 -49.59
N LYS A 88 146.19 12.05 -49.37
CA LYS A 88 144.97 12.53 -48.68
C LYS A 88 143.69 12.19 -49.46
N LEU A 89 143.70 12.30 -50.79
CA LEU A 89 142.59 11.87 -51.65
C LEU A 89 142.31 10.37 -51.54
N MET A 90 143.35 9.54 -51.47
CA MET A 90 143.19 8.08 -51.40
C MET A 90 142.56 7.64 -50.07
N VAL A 91 142.94 8.27 -48.95
CA VAL A 91 142.33 8.05 -47.63
C VAL A 91 140.86 8.50 -47.62
N LEU A 92 140.57 9.71 -48.10
CA LEU A 92 139.19 10.23 -48.16
C LEU A 92 138.26 9.37 -49.04
N ASN A 93 138.79 8.80 -50.13
CA ASN A 93 138.02 7.91 -51.01
C ASN A 93 137.79 6.52 -50.36
N ALA A 94 138.73 6.03 -49.57
CA ALA A 94 138.57 4.80 -48.78
C ALA A 94 137.50 4.98 -47.68
N GLU A 95 137.55 6.07 -46.90
CA GLU A 95 136.53 6.40 -45.89
C GLU A 95 135.14 6.60 -46.51
N ALA A 96 135.05 7.22 -47.68
CA ALA A 96 133.80 7.37 -48.43
C ALA A 96 133.23 6.02 -48.91
N LEU A 97 134.09 5.09 -49.33
CA LEU A 97 133.71 3.71 -49.70
C LEU A 97 133.19 2.91 -48.50
N GLU A 98 133.83 3.00 -47.33
CA GLU A 98 133.36 2.36 -46.10
C GLU A 98 132.00 2.91 -45.64
N CYS A 99 131.84 4.24 -45.64
CA CYS A 99 130.55 4.87 -45.34
C CYS A 99 129.44 4.43 -46.30
N ARG A 100 129.76 4.25 -47.60
CA ARG A 100 128.81 3.77 -48.60
C ARG A 100 128.45 2.30 -48.38
N ALA A 101 129.40 1.45 -48.01
CA ALA A 101 129.14 0.04 -47.67
C ALA A 101 128.23 -0.09 -46.44
N ALA A 102 128.52 0.67 -45.37
CA ALA A 102 127.70 0.68 -44.15
C ALA A 102 126.26 1.18 -44.42
N ALA A 103 126.08 2.21 -45.25
CA ALA A 103 124.77 2.73 -45.62
C ALA A 103 123.91 1.69 -46.38
N VAL A 104 124.51 0.98 -47.35
CA VAL A 104 123.82 -0.09 -48.10
C VAL A 104 123.42 -1.24 -47.18
N GLN A 105 124.27 -1.62 -46.23
CA GLN A 105 123.98 -2.71 -45.29
C GLN A 105 122.80 -2.36 -44.36
N LEU A 106 122.77 -1.15 -43.80
CA LEU A 106 121.65 -0.65 -42.98
C LEU A 106 120.34 -0.58 -43.76
N GLN A 107 120.39 -0.18 -45.03
CA GLN A 107 119.22 -0.12 -45.92
C GLN A 107 118.66 -1.52 -46.23
N GLN A 108 119.54 -2.52 -46.39
CA GLN A 108 119.14 -3.92 -46.60
C GLN A 108 118.47 -4.51 -45.35
N GLU A 109 119.01 -4.22 -44.16
CA GLU A 109 118.41 -4.62 -42.87
C GLU A 109 117.03 -3.98 -42.67
N ALA A 110 116.88 -2.68 -42.96
CA ALA A 110 115.61 -1.96 -42.86
C ALA A 110 114.53 -2.55 -43.80
N LYS A 111 114.89 -2.92 -45.03
CA LYS A 111 113.99 -3.59 -45.98
C LYS A 111 113.54 -4.97 -45.47
N MET A 112 114.46 -5.76 -44.91
CA MET A 112 114.13 -7.07 -44.34
C MET A 112 113.25 -6.98 -43.09
N ALA A 113 113.40 -5.95 -42.27
CA ALA A 113 112.52 -5.69 -41.11
C ALA A 113 111.09 -5.35 -41.55
N LEU A 114 110.94 -4.48 -42.57
CA LEU A 114 109.63 -4.09 -43.12
C LEU A 114 108.84 -5.27 -43.71
N ILE A 115 109.51 -6.18 -44.43
CA ILE A 115 108.86 -7.37 -45.00
C ILE A 115 108.28 -8.26 -43.88
N LYS A 116 109.06 -8.50 -42.81
CA LYS A 116 108.61 -9.31 -41.68
C LYS A 116 107.45 -8.68 -40.91
N ALA A 117 107.42 -7.35 -40.77
CA ALA A 117 106.30 -6.66 -40.14
C ALA A 117 104.99 -6.83 -40.94
N ALA A 118 105.05 -6.68 -42.26
CA ALA A 118 103.87 -6.84 -43.14
C ALA A 118 103.32 -8.28 -43.16
N GLU A 119 104.18 -9.30 -43.05
CA GLU A 119 103.73 -10.70 -42.93
C GLU A 119 102.98 -10.97 -41.61
N ILE A 120 103.37 -10.33 -40.51
CA ILE A 120 102.71 -10.49 -39.21
C ILE A 120 101.34 -9.80 -39.22
N GLU A 121 101.25 -8.59 -39.75
CA GLU A 121 100.00 -7.84 -39.91
C GLU A 121 98.97 -8.61 -40.75
N LYS A 122 99.41 -9.25 -41.84
CA LYS A 122 98.52 -10.07 -42.68
C LYS A 122 97.92 -11.25 -41.92
N ARG A 123 98.73 -12.02 -41.17
CA ARG A 123 98.25 -13.19 -40.41
C ARG A 123 97.22 -12.80 -39.35
N ALA A 124 97.47 -11.71 -38.62
CA ALA A 124 96.55 -11.21 -37.61
C ALA A 124 95.17 -10.82 -38.20
N ASN A 125 95.16 -10.20 -39.38
CA ASN A 125 93.92 -9.86 -40.08
C ASN A 125 93.16 -11.10 -40.61
N ASP A 126 93.88 -12.09 -41.15
CA ASP A 126 93.28 -13.33 -41.64
C ASP A 126 92.63 -14.14 -40.49
N GLU A 127 93.25 -14.18 -39.30
CA GLU A 127 92.69 -14.85 -38.10
C GLU A 127 91.43 -14.14 -37.57
N LEU A 128 91.41 -12.80 -37.54
CA LEU A 128 90.26 -12.02 -37.11
C LEU A 128 89.05 -12.18 -38.06
N ALA A 129 89.32 -12.30 -39.37
CA ALA A 129 88.28 -12.55 -40.37
C ALA A 129 87.62 -13.94 -40.18
N GLN A 130 88.39 -14.96 -39.79
CA GLN A 130 87.84 -16.30 -39.51
C GLN A 130 86.95 -16.31 -38.26
N GLN A 131 87.40 -15.71 -37.16
CA GLN A 131 86.61 -15.65 -35.92
C GLN A 131 85.28 -14.91 -36.09
N THR A 132 85.26 -13.81 -36.84
CA THR A 132 84.02 -13.06 -37.12
C THR A 132 83.05 -13.80 -38.04
N HIS A 133 83.54 -14.67 -38.93
CA HIS A 133 82.70 -15.55 -39.74
C HIS A 133 82.08 -16.67 -38.90
N GLU A 134 82.85 -17.31 -38.02
CA GLU A 134 82.37 -18.41 -37.16
C GLU A 134 81.28 -17.93 -36.17
N MET A 135 81.45 -16.75 -35.57
CA MET A 135 80.43 -16.17 -34.69
C MET A 135 79.10 -15.90 -35.41
N LYS A 136 79.14 -15.43 -36.66
CA LYS A 136 77.92 -15.18 -37.46
C LYS A 136 77.14 -16.46 -37.76
N LEU A 137 77.83 -17.56 -38.07
CA LEU A 137 77.19 -18.85 -38.31
C LEU A 137 76.46 -19.36 -37.06
N LYS A 138 77.14 -19.36 -35.91
CA LYS A 138 76.57 -19.77 -34.61
C LYS A 138 75.35 -18.93 -34.21
N GLN A 139 75.37 -17.63 -34.52
CA GLN A 139 74.25 -16.74 -34.22
C GLN A 139 73.02 -17.01 -35.10
N GLN A 140 73.20 -17.30 -36.40
CA GLN A 140 72.11 -17.70 -37.30
C GLN A 140 71.47 -19.05 -36.92
N GLU A 141 72.26 -19.98 -36.38
CA GLU A 141 71.79 -21.28 -35.89
C GLU A 141 70.87 -21.11 -34.66
N ILE A 142 71.29 -20.31 -33.68
CA ILE A 142 70.48 -19.98 -32.49
C ILE A 142 69.18 -19.25 -32.86
N GLU A 143 69.19 -18.37 -33.87
CA GLU A 143 67.99 -17.69 -34.34
C GLU A 143 67.00 -18.64 -35.03
N ARG A 144 67.48 -19.63 -35.80
CA ARG A 144 66.64 -20.68 -36.37
C ARG A 144 65.97 -21.56 -35.33
N ASP A 145 66.70 -21.99 -34.31
CA ASP A 145 66.15 -22.83 -33.23
C ASP A 145 65.06 -22.10 -32.45
N ARG A 146 65.28 -20.81 -32.13
CA ARG A 146 64.28 -19.96 -31.47
C ARG A 146 63.03 -19.76 -32.32
N ALA A 147 63.17 -19.55 -33.62
CA ALA A 147 62.04 -19.44 -34.53
C ALA A 147 61.23 -20.75 -34.60
N ALA A 148 61.92 -21.90 -34.69
CA ALA A 148 61.30 -23.21 -34.73
C ALA A 148 60.56 -23.57 -33.42
N GLU A 149 61.07 -23.16 -32.25
CA GLU A 149 60.36 -23.37 -30.99
C GLU A 149 59.13 -22.44 -30.85
N LEU A 150 59.23 -21.18 -31.27
CA LEU A 150 58.09 -20.25 -31.27
C LEU A 150 56.95 -20.78 -32.14
N GLU A 151 57.26 -21.29 -33.33
CA GLU A 151 56.27 -21.86 -34.25
C GLU A 151 55.56 -23.10 -33.65
N ARG A 152 56.29 -23.96 -32.93
CA ARG A 152 55.68 -25.09 -32.21
C ARG A 152 54.70 -24.62 -31.12
N ARG A 153 55.03 -23.56 -30.38
CA ARG A 153 54.14 -22.99 -29.34
C ARG A 153 52.86 -22.42 -29.95
N VAL A 154 52.97 -21.65 -31.04
CA VAL A 154 51.79 -21.11 -31.74
C VAL A 154 50.88 -22.24 -32.23
N ARG A 155 51.42 -23.29 -32.87
CA ARG A 155 50.63 -24.45 -33.32
C ARG A 155 49.92 -25.15 -32.16
N LEU A 156 50.58 -25.34 -31.01
CA LEU A 156 49.97 -25.93 -29.81
C LEU A 156 48.85 -25.07 -29.22
N GLU A 157 48.99 -23.73 -29.24
CA GLU A 157 47.93 -22.82 -28.79
C GLU A 157 46.75 -22.79 -29.76
N GLU A 158 46.99 -22.78 -31.08
CA GLU A 158 45.94 -22.92 -32.09
C GLU A 158 45.16 -24.24 -31.96
N GLU A 159 45.85 -25.36 -31.71
CA GLU A 159 45.19 -26.65 -31.47
C GLU A 159 44.35 -26.64 -30.18
N ARG A 160 44.83 -26.03 -29.09
CA ARG A 160 44.03 -25.86 -27.86
C ARG A 160 42.83 -24.95 -28.07
N GLN A 161 42.96 -23.87 -28.85
CA GLN A 161 41.84 -23.01 -29.20
C GLN A 161 40.79 -23.77 -30.02
N ARG A 162 41.20 -24.47 -31.08
CA ARG A 162 40.31 -25.31 -31.90
C ARG A 162 39.63 -26.43 -31.09
N LEU A 163 40.33 -27.01 -30.12
CA LEU A 163 39.74 -28.02 -29.22
C LEU A 163 38.66 -27.40 -28.32
N ASN A 164 38.94 -26.25 -27.70
CA ASN A 164 37.98 -25.52 -26.86
C ASN A 164 36.76 -25.05 -27.65
N GLU A 165 36.96 -24.53 -28.87
CA GLU A 165 35.87 -24.14 -29.77
C GLU A 165 34.99 -25.34 -30.15
N ARG A 166 35.59 -26.49 -30.50
CA ARG A 166 34.84 -27.73 -30.76
C ARG A 166 34.06 -28.22 -29.54
N GLN A 167 34.64 -28.17 -28.34
CA GLN A 167 33.93 -28.53 -27.10
C GLN A 167 32.76 -27.58 -26.82
N LEU A 168 32.94 -26.27 -27.00
CA LEU A 168 31.89 -25.27 -26.82
C LEU A 168 30.77 -25.43 -27.87
N GLN A 169 31.13 -25.75 -29.12
CA GLN A 169 30.20 -26.08 -30.20
C GLN A 169 29.36 -27.32 -29.83
N GLN A 170 30.00 -28.41 -29.40
CA GLN A 170 29.34 -29.64 -28.97
C GLN A 170 28.41 -29.43 -27.77
N GLN A 171 28.82 -28.65 -26.76
CA GLN A 171 27.96 -28.29 -25.63
C GLN A 171 26.73 -27.49 -26.08
N ARG A 172 26.88 -26.54 -27.01
CA ARG A 172 25.75 -25.77 -27.56
C ARG A 172 24.79 -26.65 -28.36
N GLU A 173 25.31 -27.54 -29.20
CA GLU A 173 24.50 -28.50 -29.96
C GLU A 173 23.77 -29.48 -29.03
N GLN A 174 24.42 -29.93 -27.95
CA GLN A 174 23.81 -30.81 -26.97
C GLN A 174 22.71 -30.08 -26.18
N GLN A 175 22.95 -28.86 -25.69
CA GLN A 175 21.92 -28.04 -25.05
C GLN A 175 20.76 -27.71 -25.99
N GLN A 176 21.02 -27.48 -27.29
CA GLN A 176 19.97 -27.29 -28.29
C GLN A 176 19.16 -28.58 -28.49
N LYS A 177 19.79 -29.75 -28.58
CA LYS A 177 19.11 -31.05 -28.68
C LYS A 177 18.28 -31.34 -27.43
N GLU A 178 18.80 -31.08 -26.24
CA GLU A 178 18.08 -31.25 -24.97
C GLU A 178 16.87 -30.31 -24.88
N ARG A 179 17.03 -29.04 -25.26
CA ARG A 179 15.91 -28.08 -25.36
C ARG A 179 14.87 -28.51 -26.38
N LEU A 180 15.27 -28.91 -27.59
CA LEU A 180 14.36 -29.41 -28.61
C LEU A 180 13.61 -30.65 -28.12
N LEU A 181 14.31 -31.62 -27.53
CA LEU A 181 13.69 -32.82 -26.95
C LEU A 181 12.72 -32.48 -25.81
N ALA A 182 13.06 -31.53 -24.94
CA ALA A 182 12.17 -31.05 -23.88
C ALA A 182 10.92 -30.37 -24.45
N THR A 183 11.07 -29.49 -25.45
CA THR A 183 9.94 -28.86 -26.15
C THR A 183 9.07 -29.90 -26.85
N THR A 184 9.66 -30.87 -27.57
CA THR A 184 8.91 -31.94 -28.23
C THR A 184 8.16 -32.81 -27.22
N LYS A 185 8.76 -33.16 -26.08
CA LYS A 185 8.08 -33.90 -25.00
C LYS A 185 6.94 -33.09 -24.37
N ALA A 186 7.17 -31.82 -24.05
CA ALA A 186 6.13 -30.93 -23.52
C ALA A 186 4.98 -30.74 -24.52
N GLN A 187 5.28 -30.67 -25.81
CA GLN A 187 4.28 -30.55 -26.87
C GLN A 187 3.50 -31.85 -27.08
N GLN A 188 4.17 -33.01 -27.11
CA GLN A 188 3.50 -34.32 -27.13
C GLN A 188 2.58 -34.53 -25.93
N GLN A 189 3.03 -34.16 -24.72
CA GLN A 189 2.25 -34.22 -23.49
C GLN A 189 1.06 -33.24 -23.52
N GLN A 190 1.23 -32.08 -24.15
CA GLN A 190 0.15 -31.12 -24.36
C GLN A 190 -0.87 -31.60 -25.39
N ASP A 191 -0.43 -32.26 -26.46
CA ASP A 191 -1.30 -32.87 -27.46
C ASP A 191 -2.05 -34.08 -26.87
N GLU A 192 -1.43 -34.83 -25.96
CA GLU A 192 -2.11 -35.86 -25.15
C GLU A 192 -3.24 -35.26 -24.30
N TYR A 193 -2.96 -34.16 -23.58
CA TYR A 193 -3.95 -33.46 -22.75
C TYR A 193 -5.07 -32.79 -23.56
N ALA A 194 -4.80 -32.34 -24.78
CA ALA A 194 -5.82 -31.79 -25.68
C ALA A 194 -6.82 -32.85 -26.18
N ASN A 195 -6.43 -34.14 -26.16
CA ASN A 195 -7.28 -35.26 -26.55
C ASN A 195 -8.06 -35.88 -25.36
N TRP A 196 -7.92 -35.34 -24.15
CA TRP A 196 -8.68 -35.78 -22.98
C TRP A 196 -10.13 -35.31 -23.04
N LYS A 197 -11.05 -36.08 -22.44
CA LYS A 197 -12.48 -35.72 -22.48
C LYS A 197 -12.74 -34.51 -21.59
N GLU A 198 -13.39 -33.50 -22.17
CA GLU A 198 -13.85 -32.31 -21.45
C GLU A 198 -15.19 -32.60 -20.74
N LEU A 199 -15.32 -32.13 -19.50
CA LEU A 199 -16.52 -32.20 -18.67
C LEU A 199 -16.80 -30.82 -18.08
N ASP A 200 -17.89 -30.20 -18.53
CA ASP A 200 -18.30 -28.85 -18.12
C ASP A 200 -19.15 -28.90 -16.85
N PHE A 201 -18.73 -28.19 -15.79
CA PHE A 201 -19.53 -28.00 -14.60
C PHE A 201 -20.33 -26.69 -14.69
N MET A 202 -21.64 -26.82 -14.83
CA MET A 202 -22.60 -25.71 -14.97
C MET A 202 -23.39 -25.51 -13.68
N ASN A 203 -23.62 -24.27 -13.26
CA ASN A 203 -24.54 -23.95 -12.17
C ASN A 203 -25.36 -22.69 -12.52
N ASN A 204 -26.60 -22.90 -12.98
CA ASN A 204 -27.64 -21.91 -13.33
C ASN A 204 -27.29 -20.75 -14.29
N GLU A 205 -26.01 -20.52 -14.60
CA GLU A 205 -25.52 -19.56 -15.59
C GLU A 205 -25.41 -20.16 -17.00
N GLN A 206 -25.28 -19.28 -18.01
CA GLN A 206 -25.02 -19.65 -19.41
C GLN A 206 -23.60 -20.16 -19.67
N TYR A 207 -22.71 -20.17 -18.67
CA TYR A 207 -21.29 -20.50 -18.81
C TYR A 207 -20.84 -21.50 -17.73
N PRO A 208 -19.84 -22.36 -18.01
CA PRO A 208 -19.28 -23.27 -17.03
C PRO A 208 -18.48 -22.51 -15.98
N GLN A 209 -18.45 -23.08 -14.77
CA GLN A 209 -17.73 -22.52 -13.62
C GLN A 209 -16.39 -23.21 -13.39
N CYS A 210 -16.24 -24.43 -13.88
CA CYS A 210 -14.96 -25.05 -14.16
C CYS A 210 -15.15 -26.11 -15.25
N ILE A 211 -14.07 -26.39 -15.99
CA ILE A 211 -14.02 -27.43 -17.01
C ILE A 211 -12.95 -28.41 -16.57
N PHE A 212 -13.30 -29.70 -16.49
CA PHE A 212 -12.35 -30.76 -16.20
C PHE A 212 -11.91 -31.44 -17.49
N ARG A 213 -10.61 -31.65 -17.68
CA ARG A 213 -10.10 -32.62 -18.66
C ARG A 213 -9.71 -33.90 -17.93
N LEU A 214 -10.34 -34.99 -18.31
CA LEU A 214 -10.17 -36.30 -17.69
C LEU A 214 -9.39 -37.22 -18.62
N ALA A 215 -8.30 -37.77 -18.09
CA ALA A 215 -7.59 -38.88 -18.71
C ALA A 215 -8.58 -40.03 -19.00
N PRO A 216 -8.37 -40.85 -20.05
CA PRO A 216 -9.28 -41.95 -20.38
C PRO A 216 -9.57 -42.92 -19.21
N ASN A 217 -8.61 -43.08 -18.30
CA ASN A 217 -8.72 -43.95 -17.13
C ASN A 217 -9.49 -43.34 -15.95
N ALA A 218 -9.83 -42.04 -16.03
CA ALA A 218 -10.54 -41.27 -15.00
C ALA A 218 -12.04 -41.06 -15.33
N LEU A 219 -12.51 -41.56 -16.48
CA LEU A 219 -13.86 -41.30 -17.01
C LEU A 219 -15.02 -41.82 -16.15
N SER A 220 -14.76 -42.74 -15.21
CA SER A 220 -15.73 -43.28 -14.26
C SER A 220 -15.74 -42.56 -12.89
N MET A 221 -14.96 -41.48 -12.74
CA MET A 221 -14.88 -40.73 -11.49
C MET A 221 -16.03 -39.71 -11.38
N SER A 222 -16.74 -39.75 -10.25
CA SER A 222 -17.67 -38.70 -9.83
C SER A 222 -16.89 -37.50 -9.28
N ILE A 223 -17.31 -36.29 -9.64
CA ILE A 223 -16.67 -35.03 -9.27
C ILE A 223 -17.73 -34.08 -8.73
N ASP A 224 -17.64 -33.77 -7.45
CA ASP A 224 -18.47 -32.75 -6.81
C ASP A 224 -17.71 -31.43 -6.71
N VAL A 225 -18.37 -30.33 -7.07
CA VAL A 225 -17.83 -28.98 -6.96
C VAL A 225 -18.78 -28.12 -6.13
N THR A 226 -18.24 -27.46 -5.12
CA THR A 226 -19.00 -26.58 -4.22
C THR A 226 -18.25 -25.26 -4.01
N TYR A 227 -18.92 -24.19 -3.59
CA TYR A 227 -18.25 -22.94 -3.25
C TYR A 227 -17.73 -22.96 -1.82
N LEU A 228 -16.55 -22.38 -1.62
CA LEU A 228 -16.00 -22.18 -0.28
C LEU A 228 -16.67 -20.98 0.39
N LYS A 229 -16.87 -21.08 1.70
CA LYS A 229 -17.30 -19.96 2.54
C LYS A 229 -16.13 -19.01 2.81
N VAL A 230 -16.44 -17.76 3.14
CA VAL A 230 -15.42 -16.75 3.46
C VAL A 230 -14.47 -17.21 4.58
N SER A 231 -14.98 -17.88 5.61
CA SER A 231 -14.20 -18.49 6.71
C SER A 231 -13.23 -19.59 6.26
N GLU A 232 -13.43 -20.17 5.08
CA GLU A 232 -12.56 -21.21 4.51
C GLU A 232 -11.51 -20.61 3.57
N THR A 233 -11.60 -19.31 3.26
CA THR A 233 -10.70 -18.52 2.40
C THR A 233 -9.68 -17.67 3.17
N GLU A 234 -9.58 -17.84 4.49
CA GLU A 234 -8.56 -17.18 5.30
C GLU A 234 -7.15 -17.46 4.76
N ASN A 235 -6.31 -16.40 4.72
CA ASN A 235 -4.94 -16.43 4.20
C ASN A 235 -4.80 -16.95 2.75
N LEU A 236 -5.86 -16.81 1.92
CA LEU A 236 -5.80 -17.13 0.49
C LEU A 236 -4.89 -16.17 -0.29
N LEU A 237 -4.96 -14.87 0.01
CA LEU A 237 -4.25 -13.81 -0.69
C LEU A 237 -3.01 -13.36 0.07
N ASP A 238 -1.90 -13.22 -0.66
CA ASP A 238 -0.69 -12.55 -0.19
C ASP A 238 -0.75 -11.04 -0.52
N ASN A 239 0.19 -10.26 0.01
CA ASN A 239 0.34 -8.84 -0.37
C ASN A 239 0.48 -8.69 -1.89
N GLN A 240 -0.16 -7.66 -2.47
CA GLN A 240 -0.21 -7.39 -3.92
C GLN A 240 -0.89 -8.46 -4.80
N GLU A 241 -1.62 -9.41 -4.22
CA GLU A 241 -2.48 -10.35 -4.95
C GLU A 241 -3.94 -9.89 -5.04
N GLU A 242 -4.69 -10.35 -6.04
CA GLU A 242 -6.13 -10.12 -6.17
C GLU A 242 -6.86 -11.41 -6.57
N LEU A 243 -7.98 -11.73 -5.92
CA LEU A 243 -8.81 -12.90 -6.25
C LEU A 243 -9.71 -12.58 -7.46
N ILE A 244 -9.58 -13.36 -8.54
CA ILE A 244 -10.20 -13.10 -9.86
C ILE A 244 -11.14 -14.22 -10.37
N SER A 245 -11.31 -15.30 -9.59
CA SER A 245 -12.40 -16.26 -9.72
C SER A 245 -13.13 -16.43 -8.38
N THR A 246 -14.33 -17.01 -8.40
CA THR A 246 -14.93 -17.55 -7.17
C THR A 246 -14.07 -18.71 -6.64
N PRO A 247 -13.81 -18.82 -5.32
CA PRO A 247 -13.15 -19.98 -4.72
C PRO A 247 -14.04 -21.23 -4.70
N LEU A 248 -13.48 -22.38 -5.08
CA LEU A 248 -14.18 -23.65 -5.26
C LEU A 248 -13.54 -24.76 -4.41
N GLU A 249 -14.34 -25.69 -3.91
CA GLU A 249 -13.90 -26.96 -3.34
C GLU A 249 -14.28 -28.10 -4.28
N VAL A 250 -13.29 -28.88 -4.70
CA VAL A 250 -13.45 -30.02 -5.61
C VAL A 250 -13.22 -31.32 -4.86
N LYS A 251 -14.21 -32.21 -4.88
CA LYS A 251 -14.19 -33.52 -4.22
C LYS A 251 -14.29 -34.66 -5.23
N PHE A 252 -13.54 -35.71 -4.97
CA PHE A 252 -13.51 -36.94 -5.77
C PHE A 252 -13.92 -38.14 -4.91
N ASP A 253 -14.80 -39.00 -5.42
CA ASP A 253 -15.47 -40.05 -4.64
C ASP A 253 -14.60 -41.25 -4.21
N SER A 254 -13.35 -41.38 -4.68
CA SER A 254 -12.55 -42.59 -4.40
C SER A 254 -11.04 -42.40 -4.32
N MET A 255 -10.47 -43.03 -3.29
CA MET A 255 -9.02 -43.15 -3.04
C MET A 255 -8.27 -43.87 -4.18
N ALA A 256 -8.97 -44.64 -5.03
CA ALA A 256 -8.35 -45.38 -6.13
C ALA A 256 -7.78 -44.48 -7.26
N TYR A 257 -8.20 -43.21 -7.33
CA TYR A 257 -7.82 -42.29 -8.41
C TYR A 257 -6.70 -41.29 -8.04
N GLN A 258 -6.14 -41.37 -6.82
CA GLN A 258 -5.08 -40.47 -6.32
C GLN A 258 -3.75 -40.50 -7.11
N GLN A 259 -3.61 -41.38 -8.10
CA GLN A 259 -2.45 -41.46 -9.01
C GLN A 259 -2.74 -40.92 -10.41
N GLN A 260 -3.98 -40.53 -10.70
CA GLN A 260 -4.38 -40.03 -12.02
C GLN A 260 -4.40 -38.50 -12.04
N ALA A 261 -3.81 -37.95 -13.09
CA ALA A 261 -3.77 -36.51 -13.31
C ALA A 261 -5.11 -36.03 -13.89
N ILE A 262 -5.72 -35.05 -13.24
CA ILE A 262 -6.91 -34.34 -13.72
C ILE A 262 -6.49 -32.91 -14.01
N LEU A 263 -6.91 -32.32 -15.12
CA LEU A 263 -6.74 -30.89 -15.34
C LEU A 263 -8.04 -30.17 -14.98
N ILE A 264 -7.95 -29.15 -14.14
CA ILE A 264 -9.05 -28.22 -13.88
C ILE A 264 -8.75 -26.90 -14.60
N SER A 265 -9.72 -26.40 -15.35
CA SER A 265 -9.71 -25.08 -15.97
C SER A 265 -10.77 -24.21 -15.31
N ILE A 266 -10.36 -23.17 -14.59
CA ILE A 266 -11.26 -22.25 -13.87
C ILE A 266 -11.34 -20.92 -14.65
N PRO A 267 -12.53 -20.42 -14.99
CA PRO A 267 -12.72 -19.13 -15.65
C PRO A 267 -12.39 -17.98 -14.68
N TYR A 268 -11.87 -16.88 -15.22
CA TYR A 268 -11.52 -15.70 -14.43
C TYR A 268 -11.91 -14.40 -15.11
N ILE A 269 -11.95 -13.31 -14.33
CA ILE A 269 -12.28 -11.97 -14.81
C ILE A 269 -11.07 -11.38 -15.56
N ILE A 270 -11.22 -11.23 -16.88
CA ILE A 270 -10.13 -10.83 -17.78
C ILE A 270 -9.71 -9.37 -17.51
N LYS A 271 -8.48 -9.18 -17.02
CA LYS A 271 -7.83 -7.86 -16.92
C LYS A 271 -6.58 -7.84 -17.80
N ARG A 272 -6.48 -6.85 -18.69
CA ARG A 272 -5.25 -6.60 -19.47
C ARG A 272 -4.19 -5.96 -18.57
N SER A 273 -3.35 -6.77 -17.94
CA SER A 273 -2.11 -6.34 -17.28
C SER A 273 -0.92 -7.09 -17.87
N THR A 274 0.12 -6.36 -18.25
CA THR A 274 1.38 -6.94 -18.75
C THR A 274 2.32 -7.38 -17.62
N HIS A 275 2.14 -6.84 -16.42
CA HIS A 275 3.02 -7.03 -15.26
C HIS A 275 2.47 -8.06 -14.24
N ARG A 276 1.27 -8.61 -14.47
CA ARG A 276 0.66 -9.65 -13.65
C ARG A 276 0.48 -10.96 -14.41
N GLU A 277 0.38 -12.04 -13.64
CA GLU A 277 0.10 -13.40 -14.08
C GLU A 277 -1.06 -13.97 -13.25
N ASN A 278 -1.78 -14.93 -13.84
CA ASN A 278 -2.96 -15.55 -13.23
C ASN A 278 -2.59 -16.99 -12.84
N VAL A 279 -2.63 -17.29 -11.54
CA VAL A 279 -2.25 -18.58 -10.98
C VAL A 279 -3.40 -19.17 -10.18
N ILE A 280 -3.47 -20.50 -10.12
CA ILE A 280 -4.37 -21.19 -9.21
C ILE A 280 -3.61 -21.39 -7.89
N LYS A 281 -4.22 -20.98 -6.79
CA LYS A 281 -3.82 -21.36 -5.44
C LYS A 281 -4.65 -22.57 -5.01
N ILE A 282 -3.97 -23.57 -4.44
CA ILE A 282 -4.56 -24.78 -3.87
C ILE A 282 -4.32 -24.80 -2.36
N ARG A 283 -5.36 -25.10 -1.58
CA ARG A 283 -5.24 -25.29 -0.13
C ARG A 283 -4.69 -26.68 0.19
N GLN A 284 -3.62 -26.73 0.96
CA GLN A 284 -3.04 -27.96 1.51
C GLN A 284 -3.80 -28.44 2.76
N SER A 285 -3.54 -29.69 3.17
CA SER A 285 -4.11 -30.30 4.38
C SER A 285 -3.72 -29.60 5.69
N ASN A 286 -2.65 -28.80 5.69
CA ASN A 286 -2.25 -27.92 6.80
C ASN A 286 -3.02 -26.58 6.83
N GLY A 287 -3.94 -26.35 5.89
CA GLY A 287 -4.73 -25.13 5.74
C GLY A 287 -4.08 -24.01 4.93
N ILE A 288 -2.81 -24.14 4.55
CA ILE A 288 -2.02 -23.14 3.81
C ILE A 288 -2.34 -23.20 2.31
N TRP A 289 -2.45 -22.04 1.67
CA TRP A 289 -2.63 -21.92 0.22
C TRP A 289 -1.27 -21.86 -0.50
N ILE A 290 -1.06 -22.73 -1.49
CA ILE A 290 0.14 -22.74 -2.35
C ILE A 290 -0.23 -22.44 -3.80
N SER A 291 0.59 -21.66 -4.50
CA SER A 291 0.45 -21.50 -5.95
C SER A 291 0.95 -22.73 -6.70
N THR A 292 0.19 -23.20 -7.69
CA THR A 292 0.65 -24.22 -8.64
C THR A 292 1.19 -23.61 -9.93
N ASP A 293 1.95 -24.37 -10.69
CA ASP A 293 2.22 -24.06 -12.09
C ASP A 293 0.91 -24.09 -12.89
N THR A 294 0.66 -23.04 -13.66
CA THR A 294 -0.58 -22.84 -14.40
C THR A 294 -0.36 -22.44 -15.85
N LYS A 295 -1.40 -22.64 -16.66
CA LYS A 295 -1.41 -22.30 -18.08
C LYS A 295 -2.72 -21.59 -18.42
N GLU A 296 -2.68 -20.54 -19.22
CA GLU A 296 -3.92 -19.95 -19.75
C GLU A 296 -4.48 -20.81 -20.88
N SER A 297 -5.77 -21.13 -20.79
CA SER A 297 -6.51 -21.92 -21.77
C SER A 297 -7.70 -21.12 -22.34
N ILE A 298 -8.05 -21.43 -23.58
CA ILE A 298 -9.22 -20.92 -24.29
C ILE A 298 -9.94 -22.16 -24.83
N PHE A 299 -11.25 -22.23 -24.64
CA PHE A 299 -12.09 -23.31 -25.14
C PHE A 299 -12.92 -22.79 -26.30
N ASP A 300 -13.06 -23.56 -27.38
CA ASP A 300 -13.76 -23.11 -28.59
C ASP A 300 -15.25 -22.83 -28.35
N ALA A 301 -15.87 -23.50 -27.38
CA ALA A 301 -17.23 -23.24 -26.92
C ALA A 301 -17.38 -21.90 -26.16
N TYR A 302 -16.28 -21.37 -25.60
CA TYR A 302 -16.30 -20.27 -24.62
C TYR A 302 -15.28 -19.17 -24.93
N LYS A 303 -15.14 -18.79 -26.21
CA LYS A 303 -14.10 -17.85 -26.71
C LYS A 303 -14.09 -16.47 -26.04
N GLU A 304 -15.20 -16.07 -25.43
CA GLU A 304 -15.35 -14.80 -24.71
C GLU A 304 -14.76 -14.82 -23.29
N LYS A 305 -14.63 -16.02 -22.68
CA LYS A 305 -13.99 -16.21 -21.36
C LYS A 305 -12.55 -16.71 -21.52
N ARG A 306 -11.75 -16.47 -20.48
CA ARG A 306 -10.41 -17.06 -20.33
C ARG A 306 -10.39 -17.92 -19.08
N PHE A 307 -9.62 -19.00 -19.17
CA PHE A 307 -9.50 -19.98 -18.12
C PHE A 307 -8.03 -20.10 -17.72
N VAL A 308 -7.79 -20.37 -16.44
CA VAL A 308 -6.48 -20.83 -15.96
C VAL A 308 -6.60 -22.33 -15.70
N GLU A 309 -5.70 -23.09 -16.29
CA GLU A 309 -5.60 -24.54 -16.18
C GLU A 309 -4.49 -24.93 -15.19
N CYS A 310 -4.77 -25.86 -14.28
CA CYS A 310 -3.76 -26.51 -13.44
C CYS A 310 -4.05 -28.01 -13.27
N LYS A 311 -3.04 -28.76 -12.82
CA LYS A 311 -3.16 -30.20 -12.56
C LYS A 311 -3.54 -30.47 -11.11
N LEU A 312 -4.63 -31.23 -10.91
CA LEU A 312 -5.05 -31.81 -9.65
C LEU A 312 -4.69 -33.30 -9.61
N ASN A 313 -4.22 -33.76 -8.45
CA ASN A 313 -3.96 -35.18 -8.15
C ASN A 313 -4.85 -35.72 -7.01
N GLN A 314 -5.55 -34.83 -6.30
CA GLN A 314 -6.40 -35.13 -5.14
C GLN A 314 -7.44 -34.03 -4.94
N SER A 315 -8.49 -34.31 -4.16
CA SER A 315 -9.51 -33.33 -3.78
C SER A 315 -8.88 -32.09 -3.16
N ALA A 316 -9.35 -30.91 -3.56
CA ALA A 316 -8.64 -29.65 -3.36
C ALA A 316 -9.59 -28.45 -3.33
N SER A 317 -9.31 -27.51 -2.42
CA SER A 317 -9.83 -26.15 -2.49
C SER A 317 -8.96 -25.34 -3.46
N CYS A 318 -9.57 -24.71 -4.46
CA CYS A 318 -8.90 -24.03 -5.57
C CYS A 318 -9.47 -22.62 -5.78
N ALA A 319 -8.61 -21.64 -6.09
CA ALA A 319 -9.02 -20.30 -6.49
C ALA A 319 -8.02 -19.66 -7.46
N VAL A 320 -8.50 -18.90 -8.46
CA VAL A 320 -7.64 -18.16 -9.39
C VAL A 320 -7.31 -16.79 -8.81
N VAL A 321 -6.01 -16.51 -8.69
CA VAL A 321 -5.44 -15.30 -8.11
C VAL A 321 -4.54 -14.63 -9.13
N SER A 322 -4.70 -13.32 -9.30
CA SER A 322 -3.83 -12.46 -10.08
C SER A 322 -2.73 -11.89 -9.19
N ARG A 323 -1.47 -12.16 -9.52
CA ARG A 323 -0.29 -11.72 -8.76
C ARG A 323 0.73 -11.04 -9.67
N LEU A 324 1.70 -10.34 -9.09
CA LEU A 324 2.84 -9.80 -9.84
C LEU A 324 3.63 -10.93 -10.51
N LYS A 325 4.04 -10.73 -11.77
CA LYS A 325 4.85 -11.71 -12.51
C LYS A 325 6.13 -12.05 -11.77
N ARG A 326 6.47 -13.35 -11.75
CA ARG A 326 7.69 -13.86 -11.13
C ARG A 326 8.72 -14.21 -12.21
N ASP A 327 9.68 -13.31 -12.39
CA ASP A 327 10.80 -13.51 -13.29
C ASP A 327 11.92 -14.28 -12.58
N ILE A 328 12.30 -15.47 -13.07
CA ILE A 328 13.42 -16.25 -12.51
C ILE A 328 14.67 -16.03 -13.37
N VAL A 329 15.68 -15.38 -12.79
CA VAL A 329 16.94 -15.01 -13.46
C VAL A 329 18.06 -15.92 -12.99
N LEU A 330 18.59 -16.78 -13.85
CA LEU A 330 19.77 -17.60 -13.56
C LEU A 330 21.05 -16.83 -13.90
N ILE A 331 21.86 -16.53 -12.89
CA ILE A 331 23.16 -15.85 -13.03
C ILE A 331 24.28 -16.88 -12.93
N ASN A 332 24.83 -17.24 -14.09
CA ASN A 332 25.95 -18.17 -14.22
C ASN A 332 27.29 -17.44 -13.99
N ARG A 333 28.18 -18.05 -13.20
CA ARG A 333 29.55 -17.59 -12.94
C ARG A 333 30.36 -17.42 -14.22
N GLN A 334 30.34 -18.40 -15.12
CA GLN A 334 31.30 -18.49 -16.23
C GLN A 334 30.93 -17.59 -17.42
N SER A 335 29.68 -17.15 -17.53
CA SER A 335 29.15 -16.38 -18.67
C SER A 335 28.59 -15.04 -18.23
N SER A 336 29.03 -13.97 -18.89
CA SER A 336 28.34 -12.68 -18.85
C SER A 336 26.97 -12.81 -19.51
N GLY A 337 25.96 -12.16 -18.95
CA GLY A 337 24.59 -12.24 -19.46
C GLY A 337 23.82 -10.93 -19.31
N ARG A 338 22.67 -10.89 -19.99
CA ARG A 338 21.67 -9.83 -19.90
C ARG A 338 20.29 -10.48 -19.78
N PHE A 339 19.55 -10.07 -18.77
CA PHE A 339 18.15 -10.39 -18.58
C PHE A 339 17.29 -9.16 -18.83
N LEU A 340 16.11 -9.35 -19.41
CA LEU A 340 15.06 -8.34 -19.58
C LEU A 340 13.81 -8.85 -18.86
N SER A 341 13.18 -8.00 -18.04
CA SER A 341 11.98 -8.41 -17.31
C SER A 341 10.77 -8.60 -18.23
N ASN A 342 9.94 -9.60 -17.92
CA ASN A 342 8.67 -9.84 -18.61
C ASN A 342 7.54 -8.92 -18.12
N ALA A 343 7.77 -8.13 -17.07
CA ALA A 343 6.83 -7.14 -16.55
C ALA A 343 7.05 -5.75 -17.19
N ASP A 344 8.30 -5.31 -17.31
CA ASP A 344 8.70 -4.10 -18.06
C ASP A 344 10.05 -4.37 -18.76
N SER A 345 10.06 -4.35 -20.10
CA SER A 345 11.26 -4.66 -20.89
C SER A 345 12.38 -3.62 -20.79
N ARG A 346 12.10 -2.44 -20.21
CA ARG A 346 13.11 -1.42 -19.88
C ARG A 346 13.91 -1.80 -18.64
N LEU A 347 13.36 -2.63 -17.76
CA LEU A 347 14.07 -3.21 -16.62
C LEU A 347 15.02 -4.30 -17.11
N THR A 348 16.33 -4.05 -17.01
CA THR A 348 17.35 -5.04 -17.41
C THR A 348 18.41 -5.25 -16.34
N ILE A 349 18.82 -6.50 -16.17
CA ILE A 349 19.89 -6.93 -15.25
C ILE A 349 21.03 -7.46 -16.12
N GLN A 350 22.21 -6.88 -16.00
CA GLN A 350 23.40 -7.23 -16.80
C GLN A 350 24.56 -7.58 -15.87
N TRP A 351 25.24 -8.70 -16.13
CA TRP A 351 26.30 -9.18 -15.26
C TRP A 351 27.55 -9.59 -16.07
N PRO A 352 28.77 -9.19 -15.63
CA PRO A 352 30.00 -9.66 -16.26
C PRO A 352 30.33 -11.13 -15.95
N ARG A 353 31.39 -11.68 -16.55
CA ARG A 353 31.92 -13.01 -16.17
C ARG A 353 32.57 -12.96 -14.79
N ASN A 354 32.41 -14.03 -14.01
CA ASN A 354 32.91 -14.24 -12.65
C ASN A 354 32.39 -13.15 -11.68
N VAL A 355 31.07 -13.01 -11.61
CA VAL A 355 30.35 -12.10 -10.68
C VAL A 355 30.18 -12.71 -9.29
N CYS A 356 30.20 -14.03 -9.19
CA CYS A 356 29.91 -14.81 -7.99
C CYS A 356 30.80 -16.07 -7.97
N SER A 357 30.95 -16.69 -6.80
CA SER A 357 31.73 -17.95 -6.66
C SER A 357 31.00 -19.17 -7.21
N THR A 358 29.67 -19.13 -7.22
CA THR A 358 28.74 -20.19 -7.64
C THR A 358 27.61 -19.59 -8.46
N ASP A 359 27.02 -20.40 -9.34
CA ASP A 359 25.81 -20.00 -10.07
C ASP A 359 24.65 -19.85 -9.06
N PHE A 360 23.81 -18.83 -9.24
CA PHE A 360 22.69 -18.55 -8.34
C PHE A 360 21.48 -17.99 -9.10
N HIS A 361 20.33 -17.97 -8.45
CA HIS A 361 19.08 -17.51 -9.05
C HIS A 361 18.52 -16.29 -8.31
N ILE A 362 17.90 -15.37 -9.05
CA ILE A 362 17.17 -14.22 -8.52
C ILE A 362 15.70 -14.36 -8.94
N ASN A 363 14.79 -14.39 -7.98
CA ASN A 363 13.36 -14.25 -8.21
C ASN A 363 13.01 -12.77 -8.16
N LEU A 364 12.81 -12.17 -9.33
CA LEU A 364 12.44 -10.78 -9.54
C LEU A 364 10.91 -10.65 -9.58
N ARG A 365 10.37 -9.66 -8.87
CA ARG A 365 9.01 -9.14 -9.06
C ARG A 365 9.05 -7.63 -9.23
N VAL A 366 8.13 -7.10 -10.01
CA VAL A 366 8.05 -5.67 -10.33
C VAL A 366 6.63 -5.20 -10.00
N LEU A 367 6.51 -4.36 -8.97
CA LEU A 367 5.29 -3.63 -8.66
C LEU A 367 5.36 -2.28 -9.40
N PRO A 368 4.62 -2.10 -10.52
CA PRO A 368 4.64 -0.86 -11.25
C PRO A 368 3.97 0.25 -10.45
N VAL A 369 4.47 1.46 -10.65
CA VAL A 369 3.76 2.68 -10.31
C VAL A 369 3.35 3.29 -11.65
N ASP A 370 2.06 3.58 -11.83
CA ASP A 370 1.56 4.22 -13.04
C ASP A 370 1.39 5.72 -12.83
N LEU A 371 1.55 6.53 -13.89
CA LEU A 371 1.46 7.99 -13.81
C LEU A 371 0.12 8.50 -13.21
N PRO A 372 -1.06 7.93 -13.53
CA PRO A 372 -2.32 8.34 -12.88
C PRO A 372 -2.32 8.05 -11.38
N THR A 373 -1.88 6.84 -10.98
CA THR A 373 -1.78 6.40 -9.58
C THR A 373 -0.84 7.30 -8.79
N PHE A 374 0.34 7.61 -9.34
CA PHE A 374 1.28 8.55 -8.74
C PHE A 374 0.70 9.97 -8.63
N THR A 375 0.01 10.44 -9.67
CA THR A 375 -0.64 11.77 -9.65
C THR A 375 -1.78 11.85 -8.63
N GLN A 376 -2.51 10.76 -8.40
CA GLN A 376 -3.53 10.66 -7.36
C GLN A 376 -2.91 10.63 -5.96
N PHE A 377 -1.86 9.82 -5.76
CA PHE A 377 -1.08 9.77 -4.52
C PHE A 377 -0.59 11.17 -4.10
N LEU A 378 0.02 11.94 -5.02
CA LEU A 378 0.49 13.30 -4.75
C LEU A 378 -0.63 14.32 -4.42
N LYS A 379 -1.86 14.08 -4.87
CA LYS A 379 -3.02 14.90 -4.48
C LYS A 379 -3.51 14.54 -3.08
N ASN A 380 -3.62 13.24 -2.80
CA ASN A 380 -4.11 12.73 -1.52
C ASN A 380 -3.15 13.08 -0.37
N PHE A 381 -1.84 13.04 -0.63
CA PHE A 381 -0.77 13.29 0.34
C PHE A 381 0.04 14.55 -0.02
N SER A 382 -0.66 15.65 -0.34
CA SER A 382 -0.04 16.86 -0.91
C SER A 382 0.96 17.55 0.03
N ASN A 383 0.79 17.41 1.35
CA ASN A 383 1.71 17.97 2.35
C ASN A 383 2.97 17.09 2.50
N GLU A 384 2.79 15.77 2.52
CA GLU A 384 3.82 14.76 2.75
C GLU A 384 4.68 14.53 1.50
N CYS A 385 4.16 14.88 0.32
CA CYS A 385 4.83 14.68 -0.97
C CYS A 385 5.42 15.96 -1.58
N GLN A 386 5.37 17.10 -0.88
CA GLN A 386 5.86 18.36 -1.42
C GLN A 386 7.36 18.27 -1.75
N GLY A 387 7.70 18.26 -3.04
CA GLY A 387 9.08 18.11 -3.54
C GLY A 387 9.42 16.74 -4.12
N LEU A 388 8.54 15.74 -4.08
CA LEU A 388 8.72 14.49 -4.81
C LEU A 388 8.37 14.68 -6.30
N LEU A 389 9.34 14.43 -7.20
CA LEU A 389 9.24 14.77 -8.63
C LEU A 389 8.93 13.56 -9.50
N ALA A 390 9.60 12.44 -9.25
CA ALA A 390 9.51 11.20 -10.02
C ALA A 390 9.81 9.98 -9.14
N VAL A 391 9.22 8.84 -9.49
CA VAL A 391 9.52 7.54 -8.87
C VAL A 391 9.64 6.45 -9.94
N GLY A 392 10.43 5.42 -9.67
CA GLY A 392 10.44 4.17 -10.42
C GLY A 392 9.43 3.14 -9.87
N PRO A 393 9.37 1.93 -10.46
CA PRO A 393 8.64 0.81 -9.87
C PRO A 393 9.31 0.34 -8.57
N ILE A 394 8.54 -0.31 -7.70
CA ILE A 394 9.10 -1.06 -6.57
C ILE A 394 9.54 -2.43 -7.11
N ILE A 395 10.79 -2.78 -6.84
CA ILE A 395 11.43 -4.00 -7.33
C ILE A 395 11.72 -4.90 -6.14
N GLU A 396 11.21 -6.13 -6.16
CA GLU A 396 11.50 -7.16 -5.17
C GLU A 396 12.47 -8.19 -5.76
N LEU A 397 13.57 -8.46 -5.07
CA LEU A 397 14.55 -9.49 -5.43
C LEU A 397 14.62 -10.50 -4.28
N HIS A 398 14.30 -11.77 -4.54
CA HIS A 398 14.54 -12.87 -3.59
C HIS A 398 15.69 -13.74 -4.14
N TYR A 399 16.75 -13.89 -3.38
CA TYR A 399 17.99 -14.57 -3.75
C TYR A 399 18.61 -15.22 -2.51
N ASP A 400 19.41 -16.27 -2.72
CA ASP A 400 20.16 -16.93 -1.65
C ASP A 400 21.31 -16.04 -1.14
N ASP A 401 21.80 -16.24 0.09
CA ASP A 401 22.89 -15.45 0.68
C ASP A 401 24.20 -15.53 -0.15
N ILE A 402 24.40 -14.55 -1.03
CA ILE A 402 25.51 -14.52 -2.00
C ILE A 402 26.30 -13.21 -1.94
N THR A 403 27.63 -13.32 -2.02
CA THR A 403 28.55 -12.19 -2.12
C THR A 403 28.95 -11.96 -3.58
N LEU A 404 28.76 -10.73 -4.07
CA LEU A 404 29.17 -10.35 -5.42
C LEU A 404 30.66 -9.99 -5.45
N LEU A 405 31.41 -10.65 -6.33
CA LEU A 405 32.82 -10.39 -6.62
C LEU A 405 33.01 -9.25 -7.64
N LYS A 406 31.96 -8.96 -8.43
CA LYS A 406 31.93 -7.87 -9.41
C LYS A 406 30.53 -7.24 -9.43
N PRO A 407 30.42 -5.95 -9.73
CA PRO A 407 29.12 -5.30 -9.74
C PRO A 407 28.20 -5.84 -10.83
N ILE A 408 26.92 -5.94 -10.51
CA ILE A 408 25.82 -6.19 -11.45
C ILE A 408 25.27 -4.83 -11.89
N GLN A 409 25.05 -4.67 -13.19
CA GLN A 409 24.47 -3.46 -13.75
C GLN A 409 22.95 -3.60 -13.84
N PHE A 410 22.24 -2.69 -13.18
CA PHE A 410 20.78 -2.55 -13.25
C PHE A 410 20.43 -1.36 -14.14
N THR A 411 19.46 -1.56 -15.02
CA THR A 411 18.81 -0.52 -15.83
C THR A 411 17.37 -0.44 -15.37
N LEU A 412 16.97 0.66 -14.73
CA LEU A 412 15.73 0.81 -13.99
C LEU A 412 14.86 1.93 -14.62
N PRO A 413 13.58 1.70 -14.96
CA PRO A 413 12.72 2.74 -15.52
C PRO A 413 12.24 3.75 -14.46
N MET A 414 11.91 4.97 -14.89
CA MET A 414 11.41 6.04 -14.01
C MET A 414 10.26 6.84 -14.66
N LEU A 415 9.30 7.28 -13.85
CA LEU A 415 8.12 8.04 -14.28
C LEU A 415 8.39 9.56 -14.25
N VAL A 416 8.48 10.20 -15.40
CA VAL A 416 8.59 11.67 -15.48
C VAL A 416 7.19 12.30 -15.63
N GLN A 417 6.84 13.24 -14.76
CA GLN A 417 5.56 13.96 -14.82
C GLN A 417 5.50 14.94 -16.00
N THR A 418 4.31 15.09 -16.59
CA THR A 418 4.01 16.19 -17.52
C THR A 418 3.17 17.27 -16.84
N LYS A 419 3.71 18.48 -16.66
CA LYS A 419 2.91 19.64 -16.21
C LYS A 419 2.20 20.27 -17.40
N LYS A 420 0.87 20.29 -17.38
CA LYS A 420 0.08 21.14 -18.30
C LYS A 420 0.36 22.61 -17.99
N LYS A 421 0.74 23.41 -18.99
CA LYS A 421 0.81 24.87 -18.85
C LYS A 421 -0.58 25.42 -18.55
N VAL A 422 -0.74 26.08 -17.40
CA VAL A 422 -1.86 27.01 -17.19
C VAL A 422 -1.54 28.25 -18.04
N ILE A 423 -2.18 28.36 -19.19
CA ILE A 423 -2.16 29.60 -19.98
C ILE A 423 -3.03 30.60 -19.22
N SER A 424 -2.38 31.53 -18.51
CA SER A 424 -3.03 32.68 -17.90
C SER A 424 -3.48 33.67 -18.97
N THR A 425 -4.61 33.39 -19.62
CA THR A 425 -5.31 34.38 -20.47
C THR A 425 -5.92 35.47 -19.59
N LYS A 426 -5.39 36.69 -19.69
CA LYS A 426 -6.16 37.89 -19.31
C LYS A 426 -7.41 37.98 -20.20
N PRO A 427 -8.56 38.44 -19.69
CA PRO A 427 -9.79 38.46 -20.46
C PRO A 427 -9.76 39.57 -21.52
N ALA A 428 -10.00 39.20 -22.78
CA ALA A 428 -10.26 40.13 -23.88
C ALA A 428 -11.55 39.70 -24.59
N VAL A 429 -12.60 40.47 -24.30
CA VAL A 429 -13.78 40.82 -25.11
C VAL A 429 -14.06 39.98 -26.38
N VAL A 430 -15.19 39.26 -26.32
CA VAL A 430 -16.26 39.13 -27.34
C VAL A 430 -15.87 39.21 -28.83
N GLU A 431 -16.03 38.11 -29.58
CA GLU A 431 -16.99 37.98 -30.70
C GLU A 431 -16.99 36.57 -31.33
N SER A 432 -18.06 36.24 -32.06
CA SER A 432 -18.35 34.92 -32.66
C SER A 432 -19.48 35.06 -33.71
N PRO A 433 -19.69 34.14 -34.68
CA PRO A 433 -18.81 33.14 -35.31
C PRO A 433 -18.91 33.21 -36.87
N THR A 434 -18.82 32.06 -37.59
CA THR A 434 -19.13 31.84 -39.04
C THR A 434 -18.09 32.41 -40.06
N SER A 435 -17.73 31.81 -41.21
CA SER A 435 -18.32 30.70 -42.02
C SER A 435 -17.28 29.91 -42.86
N GLN A 436 -17.54 28.60 -43.03
CA GLN A 436 -17.47 27.77 -44.25
C GLN A 436 -16.26 27.72 -45.23
N GLN A 437 -15.75 26.48 -45.39
CA GLN A 437 -15.43 25.75 -46.64
C GLN A 437 -14.38 26.27 -47.67
N THR A 438 -13.35 25.45 -47.93
CA THR A 438 -13.17 24.81 -49.26
C THR A 438 -12.23 23.58 -49.24
N THR A 439 -12.62 22.55 -49.99
CA THR A 439 -11.80 21.44 -50.53
C THR A 439 -10.87 21.95 -51.65
N THR A 440 -9.80 21.31 -52.17
CA THR A 440 -9.21 19.95 -52.11
C THR A 440 -7.84 20.02 -52.82
N THR A 441 -6.81 19.25 -52.42
CA THR A 441 -6.04 18.33 -53.29
C THR A 441 -4.84 17.70 -52.56
N THR A 442 -4.44 16.52 -53.05
CA THR A 442 -3.47 15.59 -52.46
C THR A 442 -2.04 15.83 -52.91
N THR A 443 -1.07 15.70 -51.99
CA THR A 443 0.26 15.13 -52.29
C THR A 443 0.80 14.35 -51.10
N THR A 444 1.52 13.29 -51.41
CA THR A 444 2.06 12.29 -50.47
C THR A 444 3.14 12.84 -49.55
N THR A 445 3.08 12.50 -48.25
CA THR A 445 4.25 12.40 -47.36
C THR A 445 3.88 11.56 -46.14
N ASP A 446 4.83 10.80 -45.60
CA ASP A 446 4.59 9.80 -44.56
C ASP A 446 3.96 10.40 -43.29
N GLN A 447 2.86 9.79 -42.83
CA GLN A 447 2.36 10.04 -41.47
C GLN A 447 3.21 9.22 -40.49
N PRO A 448 3.87 9.86 -39.50
CA PRO A 448 4.45 9.13 -38.39
C PRO A 448 3.35 8.33 -37.70
N SER A 449 3.66 7.11 -37.27
CA SER A 449 2.75 6.33 -36.44
C SER A 449 2.34 7.13 -35.20
N GLN A 450 1.15 6.89 -34.63
CA GLN A 450 0.76 7.59 -33.38
C GLN A 450 1.78 7.37 -32.26
N GLN A 451 2.51 6.25 -32.26
CA GLN A 451 3.61 5.99 -31.34
C GLN A 451 4.83 6.89 -31.59
N GLU A 452 5.22 7.14 -32.85
CA GLU A 452 6.28 8.10 -33.18
C GLU A 452 5.87 9.54 -32.89
N LEU A 453 4.60 9.90 -33.11
CA LEU A 453 4.09 11.23 -32.76
C LEU A 453 4.09 11.45 -31.23
N ILE A 454 3.77 10.41 -30.46
CA ILE A 454 3.89 10.39 -28.99
C ILE A 454 5.37 10.48 -28.57
N LEU A 455 6.27 9.73 -29.20
CA LEU A 455 7.72 9.77 -28.90
C LEU A 455 8.36 11.12 -29.26
N GLN A 456 8.01 11.73 -30.40
CA GLN A 456 8.49 13.06 -30.78
C GLN A 456 7.91 14.18 -29.91
N GLN A 457 6.64 14.08 -29.50
CA GLN A 457 6.09 14.99 -28.48
C GLN A 457 6.82 14.84 -27.15
N GLN A 458 7.05 13.61 -26.66
CA GLN A 458 7.85 13.37 -25.46
C GLN A 458 9.24 14.03 -25.58
N GLN A 459 9.98 13.75 -26.66
CA GLN A 459 11.33 14.29 -26.92
C GLN A 459 11.40 15.83 -26.90
N SER A 460 10.41 16.52 -27.49
CA SER A 460 10.37 17.99 -27.53
C SER A 460 10.01 18.60 -26.16
N ILE A 461 9.20 17.91 -25.36
CA ILE A 461 8.71 18.39 -24.06
C ILE A 461 9.82 18.41 -22.98
N PHE A 462 10.77 17.46 -23.00
CA PHE A 462 11.80 17.35 -21.95
C PHE A 462 12.67 18.62 -21.78
N LYS A 463 13.02 19.32 -22.87
CA LYS A 463 13.82 20.56 -22.80
C LYS A 463 13.09 21.74 -22.14
N SER A 464 11.74 21.74 -22.14
CA SER A 464 10.93 22.81 -21.54
C SER A 464 10.53 22.50 -20.08
N LEU A 465 10.78 21.28 -19.60
CA LEU A 465 10.35 20.85 -18.26
C LEU A 465 11.41 21.14 -17.18
N LEU A 466 12.68 21.04 -17.56
CA LEU A 466 13.86 21.26 -16.71
C LEU A 466 14.22 22.76 -16.71
N GLY A 467 13.39 23.58 -16.06
CA GLY A 467 13.69 25.01 -15.86
C GLY A 467 15.07 25.22 -15.23
N GLU A 468 15.70 26.36 -15.50
CA GLU A 468 17.16 26.61 -15.47
C GLU A 468 17.91 26.36 -14.13
N ASP A 469 17.21 25.93 -13.07
CA ASP A 469 17.69 25.74 -11.69
C ASP A 469 17.87 24.26 -11.27
N LEU A 470 18.54 23.46 -12.11
CA LEU A 470 18.88 22.04 -11.83
C LEU A 470 19.76 21.79 -10.58
N SER A 471 20.12 22.83 -9.82
CA SER A 471 21.05 22.77 -8.68
C SER A 471 20.50 22.07 -7.42
N ASN A 472 19.20 21.79 -7.36
CA ASN A 472 18.53 21.29 -6.14
C ASN A 472 17.87 19.91 -6.28
N GLU A 473 17.71 19.42 -7.51
CA GLU A 473 17.23 18.07 -7.76
C GLU A 473 18.25 17.04 -7.27
N ARG A 474 17.74 15.93 -6.73
CA ARG A 474 18.53 14.75 -6.37
C ARG A 474 17.81 13.50 -6.83
N LEU A 475 18.60 12.61 -7.42
CA LEU A 475 18.22 11.24 -7.73
C LEU A 475 18.81 10.33 -6.66
N VAL A 476 18.00 9.45 -6.07
CA VAL A 476 18.44 8.48 -5.06
C VAL A 476 17.81 7.12 -5.28
N LEU A 477 18.52 6.09 -4.82
CA LEU A 477 18.00 4.76 -4.63
C LEU A 477 17.58 4.60 -3.17
N LEU A 478 16.36 4.11 -2.95
CA LEU A 478 15.93 3.62 -1.66
C LEU A 478 15.87 2.09 -1.69
N TYR A 479 16.17 1.47 -0.56
CA TYR A 479 16.15 0.02 -0.36
C TYR A 479 15.50 -0.36 0.97
N SER A 480 15.09 -1.62 1.09
CA SER A 480 14.50 -2.19 2.31
C SER A 480 14.67 -3.71 2.33
N GLY A 481 14.77 -4.32 3.51
CA GLY A 481 14.70 -5.78 3.68
C GLY A 481 13.30 -6.33 3.36
N HIS A 482 13.14 -7.65 3.22
CA HIS A 482 11.85 -8.26 2.87
C HIS A 482 10.71 -7.92 3.86
N ASN A 483 11.01 -7.85 5.15
CA ASN A 483 10.00 -7.67 6.22
C ASN A 483 10.14 -6.31 6.96
N GLU A 484 10.87 -5.36 6.38
CA GLU A 484 11.15 -4.06 7.01
C GLU A 484 10.16 -2.98 6.54
N ASN A 485 9.34 -2.41 7.42
CA ASN A 485 8.43 -1.31 7.04
C ASN A 485 9.14 0.06 6.98
N ILE A 486 10.44 0.07 6.68
CA ILE A 486 11.30 1.25 6.67
C ILE A 486 12.17 1.21 5.41
N TRP A 487 12.18 2.32 4.67
CA TRP A 487 13.02 2.52 3.51
C TRP A 487 14.31 3.25 3.90
N HIS A 488 15.44 2.80 3.38
CA HIS A 488 16.78 3.34 3.62
C HIS A 488 17.35 3.94 2.33
N ILE A 489 18.06 5.08 2.39
CA ILE A 489 18.68 5.69 1.21
C ILE A 489 20.09 5.11 1.03
N ASP A 490 20.36 4.50 -0.11
CA ASP A 490 21.71 4.09 -0.48
C ASP A 490 22.53 5.32 -0.91
N ARG A 491 23.72 5.48 -0.30
CA ARG A 491 24.65 6.59 -0.57
C ARG A 491 25.91 6.15 -1.32
N ASN A 492 26.14 4.85 -1.44
CA ASN A 492 27.34 4.28 -2.04
C ASN A 492 27.12 3.94 -3.53
N VAL A 493 25.86 3.86 -3.95
CA VAL A 493 25.45 3.54 -5.32
C VAL A 493 25.48 4.80 -6.20
N SER A 494 26.25 4.74 -7.29
CA SER A 494 26.24 5.77 -8.34
C SER A 494 25.08 5.55 -9.31
N LEU A 495 24.29 6.59 -9.52
CA LEU A 495 23.14 6.58 -10.44
C LEU A 495 23.48 7.42 -11.67
N VAL A 496 23.34 6.84 -12.86
CA VAL A 496 23.58 7.49 -14.15
C VAL A 496 22.23 7.69 -14.83
N ASP A 497 21.87 8.95 -15.04
CA ASP A 497 20.62 9.36 -15.70
C ASP A 497 20.71 9.20 -17.23
N SER A 498 19.64 8.76 -17.89
CA SER A 498 19.57 8.78 -19.35
C SER A 498 19.40 10.22 -19.85
N LYS A 499 19.77 10.48 -21.12
CA LYS A 499 19.52 11.79 -21.75
C LYS A 499 18.03 12.15 -21.79
N THR A 500 17.17 11.15 -21.78
CA THR A 500 15.71 11.21 -21.79
C THR A 500 15.08 11.21 -20.39
N HIS A 501 15.88 11.08 -19.33
CA HIS A 501 15.48 11.08 -17.91
C HIS A 501 14.41 10.03 -17.53
N ASP A 502 14.23 9.00 -18.36
CA ASP A 502 13.22 7.95 -18.27
C ASP A 502 13.78 6.60 -17.77
N ILE A 503 15.11 6.46 -17.79
CA ILE A 503 15.85 5.25 -17.46
C ILE A 503 17.09 5.65 -16.66
N ILE A 504 17.27 5.02 -15.50
CA ILE A 504 18.46 5.17 -14.68
C ILE A 504 19.29 3.90 -14.78
N THR A 505 20.60 4.05 -14.95
CA THR A 505 21.55 2.92 -14.98
C THR A 505 22.46 2.99 -13.76
N THR A 506 22.71 1.85 -13.12
CA THR A 506 23.52 1.78 -11.91
C THR A 506 24.29 0.47 -11.79
N ASN A 507 25.44 0.49 -11.12
CA ASN A 507 26.32 -0.66 -10.90
C ASN A 507 26.37 -0.98 -9.41
N MET A 508 25.83 -2.14 -9.02
CA MET A 508 25.65 -2.55 -7.63
C MET A 508 26.64 -3.65 -7.23
N GLN A 509 27.38 -3.44 -6.14
CA GLN A 509 28.30 -4.43 -5.57
C GLN A 509 27.64 -5.36 -4.52
N TYR A 510 26.36 -5.15 -4.24
CA TYR A 510 25.53 -5.95 -3.35
C TYR A 510 24.08 -5.84 -3.83
N LEU A 511 23.27 -6.85 -3.54
CA LEU A 511 21.84 -6.84 -3.87
C LEU A 511 21.02 -6.31 -2.69
N HIS A 512 19.83 -5.78 -3.00
CA HIS A 512 18.83 -5.36 -2.03
C HIS A 512 17.54 -6.16 -2.24
N SER A 513 16.94 -6.65 -1.15
CA SER A 513 15.68 -7.41 -1.18
C SER A 513 14.51 -6.63 -1.80
N ARG A 514 14.39 -5.35 -1.47
CA ARG A 514 13.48 -4.41 -2.12
C ARG A 514 14.21 -3.12 -2.46
N MET A 515 13.93 -2.55 -3.63
CA MET A 515 14.51 -1.28 -4.09
C MET A 515 13.52 -0.44 -4.90
N ILE A 516 13.69 0.89 -4.86
CA ILE A 516 12.95 1.87 -5.67
C ILE A 516 13.84 3.09 -5.94
N ILE A 517 13.71 3.71 -7.11
CA ILE A 517 14.35 5.00 -7.41
C ILE A 517 13.37 6.15 -7.15
N ALA A 518 13.85 7.25 -6.58
CA ALA A 518 13.12 8.49 -6.47
C ALA A 518 13.96 9.70 -6.91
N ARG A 519 13.32 10.66 -7.61
CA ARG A 519 13.85 12.00 -7.85
C ARG A 519 13.06 13.01 -7.02
N TYR A 520 13.76 13.87 -6.29
CA TYR A 520 13.16 14.86 -5.40
C TYR A 520 13.94 16.19 -5.37
N ASP A 521 13.28 17.28 -4.98
CA ASP A 521 13.92 18.55 -4.68
C ASP A 521 14.32 18.63 -3.20
N LYS A 522 15.63 18.71 -2.96
CA LYS A 522 16.22 18.76 -1.61
C LYS A 522 15.81 20.00 -0.79
N LYS A 523 15.22 21.03 -1.41
CA LYS A 523 14.71 22.24 -0.74
C LYS A 523 13.41 21.98 0.05
N PHE A 524 12.55 21.09 -0.46
CA PHE A 524 11.20 20.89 0.08
C PHE A 524 11.07 19.62 0.93
N ILE A 525 11.77 18.55 0.57
CA ILE A 525 11.68 17.25 1.27
C ILE A 525 13.03 16.82 1.84
N SER A 526 13.05 16.54 3.15
CA SER A 526 14.23 15.96 3.82
C SER A 526 14.36 14.47 3.52
N THR A 527 15.56 13.91 3.74
CA THR A 527 15.82 12.48 3.53
C THR A 527 14.93 11.57 4.38
N LYS A 528 14.63 11.95 5.63
CA LYS A 528 13.72 11.20 6.51
C LYS A 528 12.27 11.27 6.02
N GLN A 529 11.81 12.44 5.59
CA GLN A 529 10.47 12.58 5.01
C GLN A 529 10.35 11.72 3.74
N LEU A 530 11.33 11.76 2.84
CA LEU A 530 11.33 10.93 1.62
C LEU A 530 11.15 9.43 1.94
N GLN A 531 11.85 8.91 2.95
CA GLN A 531 11.70 7.51 3.40
C GLN A 531 10.26 7.22 3.87
N THR A 532 9.64 8.15 4.59
CA THR A 532 8.24 8.06 5.02
C THR A 532 7.28 8.17 3.82
N THR A 533 7.50 9.08 2.89
CA THR A 533 6.68 9.28 1.68
C THR A 533 6.71 8.05 0.76
N ILE A 534 7.85 7.38 0.63
CA ILE A 534 7.96 6.12 -0.14
C ILE A 534 7.24 4.96 0.58
N ASN A 535 7.29 4.89 1.91
CA ASN A 535 6.49 3.92 2.67
C ASN A 535 4.98 4.17 2.49
N LEU A 536 4.54 5.44 2.52
CA LEU A 536 3.15 5.83 2.23
C LEU A 536 2.74 5.48 0.79
N LEU A 537 3.65 5.63 -0.19
CA LEU A 537 3.41 5.21 -1.57
C LEU A 537 3.17 3.70 -1.64
N GLU A 538 4.06 2.88 -1.07
CA GLU A 538 3.93 1.41 -1.03
C GLU A 538 2.62 0.96 -0.35
N GLN A 539 2.23 1.61 0.75
CA GLN A 539 0.94 1.37 1.41
C GLN A 539 -0.25 1.75 0.50
N SER A 540 -0.19 2.90 -0.18
CA SER A 540 -1.26 3.34 -1.09
C SER A 540 -1.45 2.44 -2.32
N LEU A 541 -0.40 1.75 -2.78
CA LEU A 541 -0.48 0.79 -3.88
C LEU A 541 -1.22 -0.50 -3.51
N ASN A 542 -1.17 -0.89 -2.24
CA ASN A 542 -1.92 -2.03 -1.68
C ASN A 542 -3.40 -1.68 -1.36
N GLN A 543 -3.75 -0.39 -1.39
CA GLN A 543 -5.05 0.11 -0.97
C GLN A 543 -6.03 0.23 -2.15
N ARG A 544 -7.32 0.04 -1.84
CA ARG A 544 -8.44 0.13 -2.78
C ARG A 544 -9.48 1.11 -2.24
N SER A 545 -10.00 1.91 -3.16
CA SER A 545 -11.05 2.92 -2.93
C SER A 545 -12.41 2.25 -3.07
N VAL A 546 -13.19 2.25 -1.99
CA VAL A 546 -14.41 1.45 -1.81
C VAL A 546 -15.56 2.37 -1.40
N SER A 547 -16.76 2.03 -1.85
CA SER A 547 -18.00 2.59 -1.32
C SER A 547 -18.91 1.47 -0.88
N LEU A 548 -19.71 1.78 0.14
CA LEU A 548 -20.81 0.97 0.59
C LEU A 548 -22.10 1.63 0.15
N VAL A 549 -23.00 0.85 -0.42
CA VAL A 549 -24.25 1.30 -0.98
C VAL A 549 -25.38 0.57 -0.29
N LEU A 550 -26.33 1.31 0.26
CA LEU A 550 -27.63 0.78 0.65
C LEU A 550 -28.67 1.26 -0.37
N ARG A 551 -29.55 0.35 -0.82
CA ARG A 551 -30.73 0.66 -1.63
C ARG A 551 -31.92 -0.14 -1.12
N ARG A 552 -33.12 0.43 -1.31
CA ARG A 552 -34.40 -0.21 -1.02
C ARG A 552 -35.16 -0.52 -2.30
N ARG A 553 -35.88 -1.64 -2.32
CA ARG A 553 -36.70 -2.02 -3.47
C ARG A 553 -37.93 -1.14 -3.58
N LEU A 554 -38.27 -0.73 -4.81
CA LEU A 554 -39.43 0.13 -5.07
C LEU A 554 -40.76 -0.62 -4.88
N SER A 555 -40.80 -1.91 -5.22
CA SER A 555 -42.00 -2.77 -5.12
C SER A 555 -42.32 -3.19 -3.68
N ASN A 556 -41.31 -3.33 -2.82
CA ASN A 556 -41.45 -3.73 -1.42
C ASN A 556 -40.46 -2.93 -0.55
N PRO A 557 -40.91 -1.94 0.24
CA PRO A 557 -40.03 -1.13 1.06
C PRO A 557 -39.39 -1.91 2.23
N ASN A 558 -39.86 -3.12 2.52
CA ASN A 558 -39.22 -3.97 3.54
C ASN A 558 -37.98 -4.68 2.97
N GLU A 559 -37.77 -4.69 1.66
CA GLU A 559 -36.67 -5.39 1.02
C GLU A 559 -35.51 -4.41 0.73
N ILE A 560 -34.37 -4.67 1.36
CA ILE A 560 -33.14 -3.86 1.21
C ILE A 560 -32.03 -4.69 0.56
N CYS A 561 -31.16 -4.01 -0.18
CA CYS A 561 -29.94 -4.56 -0.74
C CYS A 561 -28.76 -3.68 -0.30
N PHE A 562 -27.82 -4.27 0.42
CA PHE A 562 -26.53 -3.70 0.74
C PHE A 562 -25.48 -4.22 -0.25
N VAL A 563 -24.64 -3.34 -0.78
CA VAL A 563 -23.53 -3.70 -1.66
C VAL A 563 -22.23 -3.05 -1.19
N CYS A 564 -21.17 -3.85 -1.07
CA CYS A 564 -19.80 -3.36 -0.88
C CYS A 564 -19.02 -3.55 -2.19
N CYS A 565 -18.49 -2.46 -2.76
CA CYS A 565 -17.85 -2.50 -4.07
C CYS A 565 -16.71 -1.49 -4.25
N SER A 566 -15.77 -1.81 -5.15
CA SER A 566 -14.76 -0.86 -5.62
C SER A 566 -15.41 0.32 -6.34
N ASN A 567 -14.94 1.54 -6.05
CA ASN A 567 -15.46 2.77 -6.66
C ASN A 567 -15.36 2.78 -8.20
N GLN A 568 -14.45 2.00 -8.78
CA GLN A 568 -14.34 1.83 -10.24
C GLN A 568 -15.57 1.16 -10.87
N ARG A 569 -16.36 0.42 -10.09
CA ARG A 569 -17.56 -0.32 -10.53
C ARG A 569 -18.88 0.31 -10.10
N MET A 570 -18.84 1.39 -9.32
CA MET A 570 -20.03 2.03 -8.74
C MET A 570 -21.14 2.26 -9.77
N HIS A 571 -20.81 2.93 -10.88
CA HIS A 571 -21.76 3.26 -11.94
C HIS A 571 -22.39 2.03 -12.62
N THR A 572 -21.66 0.91 -12.73
CA THR A 572 -22.25 -0.34 -13.24
C THR A 572 -23.24 -0.90 -12.23
N ILE A 573 -22.85 -0.94 -10.96
CA ILE A 573 -23.65 -1.52 -9.87
C ILE A 573 -24.91 -0.69 -9.59
N ASP A 574 -24.85 0.64 -9.63
CA ASP A 574 -26.05 1.50 -9.55
C ASP A 574 -27.02 1.22 -10.72
N ASN A 575 -26.51 0.98 -11.94
CA ASN A 575 -27.37 0.62 -13.08
C ASN A 575 -27.98 -0.79 -12.94
N ASP A 576 -27.23 -1.75 -12.39
CA ASP A 576 -27.70 -3.11 -12.16
C ASP A 576 -28.80 -3.10 -11.07
N LEU A 577 -28.58 -2.39 -9.96
CA LEU A 577 -29.56 -2.19 -8.89
C LEU A 577 -30.83 -1.48 -9.39
N GLN A 578 -30.69 -0.46 -10.24
CA GLN A 578 -31.84 0.20 -10.87
C GLN A 578 -32.67 -0.76 -11.75
N GLN A 579 -32.03 -1.66 -12.50
CA GLN A 579 -32.73 -2.69 -13.30
C GLN A 579 -33.50 -3.69 -12.42
N GLU A 580 -32.97 -4.03 -11.25
CA GLU A 580 -33.64 -4.89 -10.26
C GLU A 580 -34.75 -4.18 -9.45
N ASN A 581 -34.98 -2.88 -9.72
CA ASN A 581 -35.91 -1.97 -9.04
C ASN A 581 -35.47 -1.52 -7.64
N PHE A 582 -34.18 -1.55 -7.34
CA PHE A 582 -33.57 -0.91 -6.16
C PHE A 582 -33.17 0.54 -6.51
N ILE A 583 -34.14 1.45 -6.39
CA ILE A 583 -34.06 2.81 -6.97
C ILE A 583 -33.96 3.92 -5.91
N ASP A 584 -34.35 3.67 -4.65
CA ASP A 584 -34.40 4.75 -3.66
C ASP A 584 -32.98 5.21 -3.25
N ASN A 585 -32.81 6.53 -3.14
CA ASN A 585 -31.55 7.21 -2.82
C ASN A 585 -31.25 7.10 -1.31
N GLU A 586 -31.15 5.87 -0.82
CA GLU A 586 -30.61 5.58 0.51
C GLU A 586 -29.09 5.82 0.57
N GLU A 587 -28.54 5.78 1.78
CA GLU A 587 -27.22 6.31 2.06
C GLU A 587 -26.10 5.52 1.37
N GLN A 588 -25.20 6.28 0.74
CA GLN A 588 -23.87 5.81 0.34
C GLN A 588 -22.87 6.22 1.42
N SER A 589 -21.92 5.35 1.74
CA SER A 589 -20.84 5.71 2.66
C SER A 589 -19.95 6.81 2.07
N LYS A 590 -19.16 7.45 2.93
CA LYS A 590 -17.94 8.12 2.46
C LYS A 590 -17.01 7.08 1.82
N GLU A 591 -16.11 7.54 0.96
CA GLU A 591 -15.04 6.71 0.39
C GLU A 591 -14.24 6.06 1.52
N LEU A 592 -14.25 4.73 1.55
CA LEU A 592 -13.45 3.90 2.44
C LEU A 592 -12.20 3.42 1.72
N ILE A 593 -11.14 3.20 2.49
CA ILE A 593 -9.89 2.63 2.00
C ILE A 593 -9.72 1.25 2.63
N LEU A 594 -9.77 0.20 1.81
CA LEU A 594 -9.63 -1.19 2.23
C LEU A 594 -8.46 -1.87 1.50
N GLN A 595 -8.03 -3.02 2.03
CA GLN A 595 -7.12 -3.93 1.33
C GLN A 595 -7.87 -5.11 0.73
N GLU A 596 -7.37 -5.64 -0.39
CA GLU A 596 -7.94 -6.82 -1.03
C GLU A 596 -7.91 -8.03 -0.08
N GLY A 597 -9.02 -8.76 0.05
CA GLY A 597 -9.14 -9.87 1.00
C GLY A 597 -9.37 -9.45 2.46
N GLN A 598 -9.44 -8.15 2.78
CA GLN A 598 -9.72 -7.68 4.14
C GLN A 598 -11.07 -8.20 4.63
N LEU A 599 -11.07 -8.87 5.78
CA LEU A 599 -12.28 -9.40 6.41
C LEU A 599 -13.08 -8.29 7.11
N LEU A 600 -14.36 -8.28 6.81
CA LEU A 600 -15.36 -7.33 7.30
C LEU A 600 -16.54 -8.09 7.90
N GLU A 601 -17.27 -7.44 8.80
CA GLU A 601 -18.52 -7.94 9.37
C GLU A 601 -19.62 -6.90 9.22
N LEU A 602 -20.73 -7.31 8.59
CA LEU A 602 -21.96 -6.52 8.52
C LEU A 602 -22.82 -6.83 9.75
N ARG A 603 -23.19 -5.79 10.50
CA ARG A 603 -24.02 -5.87 11.72
C ARG A 603 -25.20 -4.92 11.64
N PHE A 604 -26.31 -5.24 12.29
CA PHE A 604 -27.51 -4.39 12.34
C PHE A 604 -27.73 -3.81 13.74
N ARG A 605 -28.23 -2.57 13.80
CA ARG A 605 -28.51 -1.85 15.05
C ARG A 605 -29.75 -0.96 14.94
N GLY A 606 -30.49 -0.78 16.03
CA GLY A 606 -31.61 0.16 16.11
C GLY A 606 -32.97 -0.52 16.03
N ASN A 607 -33.99 0.19 15.52
CA ASN A 607 -35.37 -0.29 15.53
C ASN A 607 -35.77 -1.07 14.27
N VAL A 608 -34.91 -1.15 13.26
CA VAL A 608 -35.15 -1.89 12.02
C VAL A 608 -34.07 -2.97 11.90
N LEU A 609 -34.47 -4.23 11.87
CA LEU A 609 -33.60 -5.41 11.81
C LEU A 609 -34.09 -6.40 10.74
N PRO A 610 -33.24 -7.30 10.23
CA PRO A 610 -33.66 -8.41 9.38
C PRO A 610 -34.70 -9.31 10.07
N ILE A 611 -35.65 -9.84 9.31
CA ILE A 611 -36.68 -10.76 9.85
C ILE A 611 -36.04 -12.03 10.42
N GLU A 612 -34.97 -12.53 9.78
CA GLU A 612 -34.21 -13.72 10.20
C GLU A 612 -32.89 -13.36 10.89
N TYR A 613 -32.94 -12.48 11.90
CA TYR A 613 -31.76 -12.05 12.67
C TYR A 613 -31.25 -13.11 13.67
N ASN A 614 -30.98 -14.32 13.17
CA ASN A 614 -30.38 -15.43 13.90
C ASN A 614 -28.85 -15.30 14.04
N GLN A 615 -28.22 -14.49 13.17
CA GLN A 615 -26.78 -14.22 13.18
C GLN A 615 -26.55 -12.75 13.57
N GLN A 616 -25.71 -12.51 14.58
CA GLN A 616 -25.40 -11.15 15.05
C GLN A 616 -24.50 -10.36 14.08
N SER A 617 -23.80 -11.06 13.20
CA SER A 617 -22.89 -10.49 12.19
C SER A 617 -22.80 -11.40 10.97
N TYR A 618 -22.72 -10.79 9.78
CA TYR A 618 -22.51 -11.48 8.51
C TYR A 618 -21.09 -11.19 8.02
N PRO A 619 -20.14 -12.15 8.09
CA PRO A 619 -18.76 -11.94 7.68
C PRO A 619 -18.60 -12.02 6.16
N PHE A 620 -17.80 -11.12 5.59
CA PHE A 620 -17.42 -11.12 4.18
C PHE A 620 -16.00 -10.60 3.97
N ALA A 621 -15.37 -10.95 2.85
CA ALA A 621 -14.08 -10.38 2.45
C ALA A 621 -14.29 -9.31 1.40
N PHE A 622 -13.57 -8.19 1.47
CA PHE A 622 -13.56 -7.21 0.38
C PHE A 622 -12.83 -7.79 -0.85
N ASN A 623 -13.42 -7.61 -2.02
CA ASN A 623 -12.83 -7.98 -3.30
C ASN A 623 -13.13 -6.92 -4.38
N THR A 624 -12.14 -6.59 -5.20
CA THR A 624 -12.26 -5.56 -6.24
C THR A 624 -13.18 -5.99 -7.41
N TYR A 625 -13.26 -7.29 -7.71
CA TYR A 625 -13.98 -7.86 -8.86
C TYR A 625 -15.24 -8.67 -8.51
N PHE A 626 -15.46 -8.99 -7.24
CA PHE A 626 -16.66 -9.66 -6.73
C PHE A 626 -17.28 -8.76 -5.65
N PRO A 627 -18.20 -7.85 -6.04
CA PRO A 627 -18.92 -7.04 -5.07
C PRO A 627 -19.69 -7.95 -4.13
N PHE A 628 -19.66 -7.63 -2.84
CA PHE A 628 -20.45 -8.36 -1.86
C PHE A 628 -21.87 -7.79 -1.85
N TYR A 629 -22.86 -8.62 -2.22
CA TYR A 629 -24.28 -8.31 -2.16
C TYR A 629 -24.91 -8.99 -0.94
N PHE A 630 -25.69 -8.23 -0.18
CA PHE A 630 -26.48 -8.72 0.94
C PHE A 630 -27.91 -8.18 0.83
N GLN A 631 -28.82 -9.04 0.40
CA GLN A 631 -30.24 -8.75 0.24
C GLN A 631 -31.04 -9.39 1.37
N THR A 632 -31.92 -8.65 2.02
CA THR A 632 -32.76 -9.18 3.10
C THR A 632 -34.06 -8.40 3.25
N ASN A 633 -35.04 -9.03 3.88
CA ASN A 633 -36.26 -8.36 4.34
C ASN A 633 -36.05 -7.87 5.78
N VAL A 634 -36.31 -6.59 6.03
CA VAL A 634 -36.28 -5.95 7.35
C VAL A 634 -37.67 -5.63 7.86
N CYS A 635 -37.81 -5.58 9.18
CA CYS A 635 -39.02 -5.17 9.88
C CYS A 635 -38.69 -4.30 11.10
N GLU A 636 -39.67 -3.57 11.61
CA GLU A 636 -39.55 -2.88 12.88
C GLU A 636 -39.58 -3.85 14.08
N VAL A 637 -38.74 -3.59 15.08
CA VAL A 637 -38.70 -4.34 16.35
C VAL A 637 -39.76 -3.82 17.31
N ASP A 638 -39.81 -2.50 17.51
CA ASP A 638 -40.87 -1.81 18.25
C ASP A 638 -41.63 -0.84 17.34
N LYS A 639 -42.87 -1.21 17.02
CA LYS A 639 -43.82 -0.40 16.24
C LYS A 639 -44.24 0.91 16.92
N TYR A 640 -44.09 1.03 18.24
CA TYR A 640 -44.40 2.25 19.00
C TYR A 640 -43.20 3.20 19.11
N SER A 641 -42.00 2.74 18.76
CA SER A 641 -40.79 3.56 18.74
C SER A 641 -40.87 4.65 17.68
N GLN A 642 -40.13 5.75 17.92
CA GLN A 642 -40.01 6.88 16.99
C GLN A 642 -41.39 7.45 16.56
N HIS A 643 -42.36 7.53 17.48
CA HIS A 643 -43.77 7.88 17.19
C HIS A 643 -43.97 9.25 16.48
N LEU A 644 -43.04 10.20 16.63
CA LEU A 644 -43.06 11.50 15.94
C LEU A 644 -42.46 11.47 14.51
N SER A 645 -41.98 10.31 14.06
CA SER A 645 -41.39 10.11 12.73
C SER A 645 -42.32 9.31 11.83
N SER A 646 -42.41 9.70 10.56
CA SER A 646 -43.05 8.95 9.47
C SER A 646 -42.29 7.68 9.05
N PHE A 647 -41.10 7.46 9.60
CA PHE A 647 -40.22 6.33 9.30
C PHE A 647 -39.75 5.65 10.60
N PHE A 648 -39.56 4.33 10.54
CA PHE A 648 -38.71 3.61 11.48
C PHE A 648 -37.25 3.71 11.01
N TYR A 649 -36.34 3.91 11.96
CA TYR A 649 -34.90 4.02 11.72
C TYR A 649 -34.12 2.87 12.35
N GLY A 650 -33.24 2.26 11.55
CA GLY A 650 -32.18 1.36 11.98
C GLY A 650 -30.90 1.65 11.21
N PHE A 651 -29.84 0.90 11.47
CA PHE A 651 -28.51 1.15 10.93
C PHE A 651 -27.85 -0.15 10.49
N VAL A 652 -27.17 -0.13 9.34
CA VAL A 652 -26.18 -1.12 8.94
C VAL A 652 -24.81 -0.60 9.36
N GLN A 653 -24.07 -1.36 10.15
CA GLN A 653 -22.72 -1.04 10.61
C GLN A 653 -21.72 -2.05 10.02
N ILE A 654 -20.62 -1.55 9.46
CA ILE A 654 -19.52 -2.38 8.95
C ILE A 654 -18.33 -2.32 9.89
N PHE A 655 -17.93 -3.47 10.41
CA PHE A 655 -16.76 -3.62 11.28
C PHE A 655 -15.61 -4.33 10.57
N SER A 656 -14.38 -4.00 10.96
CA SER A 656 -13.16 -4.75 10.62
C SER A 656 -12.43 -5.13 11.89
N LYS A 657 -11.78 -6.29 11.92
CA LYS A 657 -10.95 -6.74 13.05
C LYS A 657 -9.53 -6.22 12.85
N GLU A 658 -9.18 -5.14 13.55
CA GLU A 658 -7.83 -4.57 13.49
C GLU A 658 -7.01 -4.99 14.69
N LYS A 659 -5.73 -5.31 14.43
CA LYS A 659 -4.73 -5.66 15.44
C LYS A 659 -4.09 -4.38 16.00
N ILE A 660 -4.70 -3.82 17.04
CA ILE A 660 -4.24 -2.59 17.69
C ILE A 660 -3.29 -2.93 18.85
N LEU A 661 -2.13 -2.28 18.89
CA LEU A 661 -1.22 -2.33 20.04
C LEU A 661 -1.84 -1.59 21.22
N LYS A 662 -2.37 -2.34 22.20
CA LYS A 662 -2.84 -1.75 23.47
C LYS A 662 -1.71 -1.69 24.48
N PHE A 663 -1.48 -0.51 25.04
CA PHE A 663 -0.60 -0.34 26.18
C PHE A 663 -1.33 -0.75 27.45
N ILE A 664 -0.99 -1.92 28.01
CA ILE A 664 -1.55 -2.35 29.29
C ILE A 664 -0.89 -1.55 30.42
N THR A 665 -1.51 -0.45 30.83
CA THR A 665 -1.30 0.08 32.17
C THR A 665 -1.99 -0.84 33.16
N LYS A 666 -1.22 -1.70 33.84
CA LYS A 666 -1.69 -2.33 35.07
C LYS A 666 -2.00 -1.21 36.07
N GLU A 667 -3.19 -1.22 36.67
CA GLU A 667 -3.52 -0.26 37.70
C GLU A 667 -2.53 -0.38 38.86
N LEU A 668 -1.91 0.75 39.22
CA LEU A 668 -0.91 0.79 40.26
C LEU A 668 -1.59 0.74 41.64
N ASP A 669 -1.46 -0.38 42.34
CA ASP A 669 -1.69 -0.43 43.78
C ASP A 669 -0.77 0.61 44.45
N LYS A 670 -1.36 1.54 45.21
CA LYS A 670 -0.76 2.83 45.63
C LYS A 670 0.39 2.75 46.65
N LYS A 671 1.21 1.68 46.68
CA LYS A 671 2.23 1.50 47.75
C LYS A 671 3.64 1.06 47.36
N LYS A 672 4.00 0.82 46.09
CA LYS A 672 5.42 0.64 45.70
C LYS A 672 5.77 1.31 44.38
N GLN A 673 6.73 2.24 44.42
CA GLN A 673 7.39 2.77 43.23
C GLN A 673 8.44 1.76 42.74
N GLN A 674 8.20 1.18 41.57
CA GLN A 674 9.25 0.66 40.69
C GLN A 674 8.78 0.87 39.24
N LEU A 675 9.70 1.25 38.35
CA LEU A 675 9.39 1.40 36.93
C LEU A 675 9.18 0.02 36.32
N ASP A 676 7.93 -0.32 36.02
CA ASP A 676 7.60 -1.55 35.28
C ASP A 676 7.63 -1.29 33.78
N ILE A 677 8.23 -2.23 33.05
CA ILE A 677 8.42 -2.17 31.60
C ILE A 677 7.06 -2.27 30.91
N MET A 678 6.74 -1.32 30.01
CA MET A 678 5.53 -1.38 29.19
C MET A 678 5.55 -2.61 28.29
N LYS A 679 4.82 -3.66 28.66
CA LYS A 679 4.52 -4.76 27.74
C LYS A 679 3.52 -4.28 26.69
N GLN A 680 3.96 -4.31 25.44
CA GLN A 680 3.09 -4.14 24.29
C GLN A 680 2.47 -5.49 23.94
N GLU A 681 1.14 -5.59 24.00
CA GLU A 681 0.40 -6.79 23.57
C GLU A 681 -0.55 -6.41 22.44
N LEU A 682 -0.44 -7.13 21.33
CA LEU A 682 -1.24 -6.94 20.13
C LEU A 682 -2.66 -7.46 20.38
N HIS A 683 -3.63 -6.55 20.49
CA HIS A 683 -5.02 -6.89 20.76
C HIS A 683 -5.85 -6.74 19.49
N GLU A 684 -6.62 -7.77 19.13
CA GLU A 684 -7.66 -7.65 18.11
C GLU A 684 -8.84 -6.84 18.68
N THR A 685 -9.28 -5.84 17.93
CA THR A 685 -10.44 -5.00 18.28
C THR A 685 -11.28 -4.73 17.06
N ASP A 686 -12.60 -4.82 17.24
CA ASP A 686 -13.58 -4.44 16.22
C ASP A 686 -13.58 -2.90 16.04
N VAL A 687 -13.23 -2.45 14.84
CA VAL A 687 -13.28 -1.04 14.43
C VAL A 687 -14.47 -0.85 13.50
N CYS A 688 -15.40 0.04 13.85
CA CYS A 688 -16.52 0.42 12.97
C CYS A 688 -15.99 1.35 11.88
N LEU A 689 -16.01 0.89 10.63
CA LEU A 689 -15.52 1.65 9.46
C LEU A 689 -16.60 2.56 8.89
N ALA A 690 -17.87 2.15 8.94
CA ALA A 690 -19.00 2.91 8.43
C ALA A 690 -20.32 2.50 9.08
N GLU A 691 -21.26 3.45 9.08
CA GLU A 691 -22.64 3.29 9.50
C GLU A 691 -23.56 3.91 8.43
N LEU A 692 -24.60 3.19 8.01
CA LEU A 692 -25.58 3.61 7.00
C LEU A 692 -27.00 3.53 7.59
N LEU A 693 -27.80 4.59 7.45
CA LEU A 693 -29.17 4.66 7.96
C LEU A 693 -30.17 3.94 7.06
N ILE A 694 -30.88 2.96 7.62
CA ILE A 694 -32.06 2.31 7.02
C ILE A 694 -33.29 3.17 7.35
N ARG A 695 -34.13 3.46 6.33
CA ARG A 695 -35.35 4.28 6.50
C ARG A 695 -36.58 3.50 6.04
N LEU A 696 -37.17 2.74 6.96
CA LEU A 696 -38.37 1.95 6.69
C LEU A 696 -39.62 2.85 6.84
N PRO A 697 -40.45 3.06 5.80
CA PRO A 697 -41.63 3.92 5.91
C PRO A 697 -42.66 3.25 6.82
N LYS A 698 -43.21 4.01 7.77
CA LYS A 698 -44.30 3.47 8.60
C LYS A 698 -45.52 3.20 7.70
N PRO A 699 -46.27 2.11 7.94
CA PRO A 699 -47.60 1.99 7.37
C PRO A 699 -48.37 3.26 7.69
N ARG A 700 -49.08 3.82 6.70
CA ARG A 700 -50.06 4.87 7.00
C ARG A 700 -51.10 4.23 7.91
N GLU A 701 -51.00 4.48 9.22
CA GLU A 701 -52.13 4.24 10.11
C GLU A 701 -53.31 4.95 9.47
N ALA A 702 -54.34 4.19 9.10
CA ALA A 702 -55.58 4.78 8.65
C ALA A 702 -56.00 5.71 9.79
N ILE A 703 -55.97 7.03 9.52
CA ILE A 703 -56.43 8.05 10.46
C ILE A 703 -57.80 7.56 10.88
N ARG A 704 -57.93 7.08 12.11
CA ARG A 704 -59.19 6.53 12.60
C ARG A 704 -60.17 7.67 12.43
N ALA A 705 -61.13 7.51 11.51
CA ALA A 705 -62.17 8.49 11.27
C ALA A 705 -62.69 8.89 12.65
N PRO A 706 -62.69 10.19 13.00
CA PRO A 706 -62.85 10.63 14.38
C PRO A 706 -64.10 9.98 14.92
N THR A 707 -63.92 8.99 15.80
CA THR A 707 -65.04 8.28 16.43
C THR A 707 -65.87 9.36 17.07
N PRO A 708 -67.19 9.47 16.76
CA PRO A 708 -68.03 10.51 17.34
C PRO A 708 -67.83 10.46 18.85
N LYS A 709 -67.22 11.52 19.40
CA LYS A 709 -66.69 11.51 20.76
C LYS A 709 -67.89 11.54 21.70
N THR A 710 -68.40 10.36 22.06
CA THR A 710 -69.48 10.25 23.04
C THR A 710 -69.04 10.98 24.31
N LEU A 711 -69.77 12.05 24.64
CA LEU A 711 -69.44 12.95 25.74
C LEU A 711 -69.20 12.13 27.01
N THR A 712 -67.98 12.21 27.53
CA THR A 712 -67.50 11.28 28.56
C THR A 712 -68.07 11.64 29.92
N SER A 713 -69.29 11.16 30.18
CA SER A 713 -70.03 11.35 31.42
C SER A 713 -69.26 10.87 32.66
N PHE A 714 -69.64 11.39 33.82
CA PHE A 714 -69.07 11.06 35.13
C PHE A 714 -70.15 11.06 36.20
N THR A 715 -70.04 10.21 37.22
CA THR A 715 -70.91 10.27 38.39
C THR A 715 -70.29 11.15 39.47
N SER A 716 -71.13 11.89 40.19
CA SER A 716 -70.73 12.76 41.31
C SER A 716 -71.80 12.77 42.38
N GLU A 717 -71.39 12.78 43.65
CA GLU A 717 -72.31 12.84 44.80
C GLU A 717 -72.74 14.29 45.15
N GLY A 718 -72.09 15.31 44.56
CA GLY A 718 -72.34 16.74 44.78
C GLY A 718 -73.44 17.34 43.87
N ILE A 719 -73.43 18.66 43.71
CA ILE A 719 -74.31 19.36 42.73
C ILE A 719 -73.78 19.27 41.29
N LEU A 720 -72.45 19.09 41.13
CA LEU A 720 -71.72 19.14 39.86
C LEU A 720 -71.93 17.93 38.96
N THR A 721 -73.15 17.77 38.44
CA THR A 721 -73.54 16.67 37.54
C THR A 721 -73.12 16.90 36.07
N PRO A 722 -73.10 15.86 35.23
CA PRO A 722 -72.86 16.00 33.78
C PRO A 722 -73.87 16.89 33.06
N ILE A 723 -75.13 16.92 33.53
CA ILE A 723 -76.21 17.77 32.99
C ILE A 723 -75.86 19.23 33.27
N LEU A 724 -75.60 19.56 34.53
CA LEU A 724 -75.18 20.91 34.94
C LEU A 724 -73.89 21.36 34.23
N PHE A 725 -72.94 20.45 33.95
CA PHE A 725 -71.76 20.79 33.15
C PHE A 725 -72.12 21.14 31.70
N HIS A 726 -73.11 20.48 31.11
CA HIS A 726 -73.64 20.82 29.80
C HIS A 726 -74.33 22.19 29.81
N ASP A 727 -75.15 22.47 30.84
CA ASP A 727 -75.91 23.73 30.95
C ASP A 727 -74.98 24.94 31.17
N ILE A 728 -73.96 24.81 32.02
CA ILE A 728 -72.90 25.82 32.19
C ILE A 728 -72.13 25.98 30.88
N SER A 729 -71.84 24.89 30.17
CA SER A 729 -71.09 24.94 28.90
C SER A 729 -71.85 25.67 27.79
N ALA A 730 -73.14 25.38 27.64
CA ALA A 730 -74.03 26.08 26.72
C ALA A 730 -74.18 27.56 27.08
N SER A 731 -74.11 27.89 28.38
CA SER A 731 -74.19 29.26 28.87
C SER A 731 -72.91 30.08 28.64
N LEU A 732 -71.73 29.45 28.55
CA LEU A 732 -70.43 30.13 28.40
C LEU A 732 -70.11 30.48 26.94
N VAL A 733 -70.37 31.72 26.53
CA VAL A 733 -70.24 32.14 25.12
C VAL A 733 -68.82 32.59 24.76
N GLY A 734 -68.32 32.16 23.60
CA GLY A 734 -67.04 32.62 23.04
C GLY A 734 -65.83 32.27 23.90
N ASP A 735 -64.98 33.25 24.25
CA ASP A 735 -63.76 33.04 25.04
C ASP A 735 -64.00 32.98 26.58
N GLU A 736 -65.26 32.93 27.03
CA GLU A 736 -65.60 32.84 28.46
C GLU A 736 -65.04 31.58 29.12
N TRP A 737 -65.14 30.43 28.46
CA TRP A 737 -64.61 29.18 28.99
C TRP A 737 -63.08 29.22 29.14
N ARG A 738 -62.34 29.90 28.25
CA ARG A 738 -60.88 30.08 28.41
C ARG A 738 -60.54 31.00 29.57
N ARG A 739 -61.34 32.06 29.80
CA ARG A 739 -61.21 32.93 30.97
C ARG A 739 -61.48 32.15 32.27
N LEU A 740 -62.53 31.33 32.30
CA LEU A 740 -62.86 30.46 33.42
C LEU A 740 -61.74 29.44 33.69
N ALA A 741 -61.24 28.76 32.66
CA ALA A 741 -60.15 27.79 32.77
C ALA A 741 -58.88 28.38 33.42
N ARG A 742 -58.51 29.63 33.07
CA ARG A 742 -57.39 30.35 33.70
C ARG A 742 -57.66 30.63 35.19
N ARG A 743 -58.90 30.99 35.56
CA ARG A 743 -59.30 31.20 36.98
C ARG A 743 -59.36 29.89 37.77
N LEU A 744 -59.71 28.78 37.12
CA LEU A 744 -59.71 27.43 37.67
C LEU A 744 -58.30 26.77 37.69
N GLY A 745 -57.24 27.52 37.37
CA GLY A 745 -55.85 27.07 37.49
C GLY A 745 -55.33 26.20 36.34
N MET A 746 -55.99 26.17 35.20
CA MET A 746 -55.52 25.42 34.02
C MET A 746 -54.41 26.16 33.28
N THR A 747 -53.37 25.44 32.87
CA THR A 747 -52.23 26.01 32.14
C THR A 747 -52.60 26.40 30.71
N ARG A 748 -51.96 27.45 30.17
CA ARG A 748 -52.20 27.94 28.79
C ARG A 748 -52.11 26.83 27.74
N ILE A 749 -51.08 25.96 27.83
CA ILE A 749 -50.89 24.82 26.92
C ILE A 749 -52.11 23.88 26.94
N ARG A 750 -52.68 23.61 28.13
CA ARG A 750 -53.85 22.73 28.26
C ARG A 750 -55.13 23.36 27.71
N ILE A 751 -55.27 24.68 27.85
CA ILE A 751 -56.41 25.44 27.31
C ILE A 751 -56.39 25.43 25.78
N GLU A 752 -55.24 25.71 25.15
CA GLU A 752 -55.10 25.66 23.69
C GLU A 752 -55.30 24.22 23.15
N ALA A 753 -54.78 23.20 23.84
CA ALA A 753 -55.00 21.81 23.47
C ALA A 753 -56.50 21.43 23.48
N ILE A 754 -57.25 21.81 24.52
CA ILE A 754 -58.70 21.54 24.59
C ILE A 754 -59.46 22.30 23.49
N GLY A 755 -59.10 23.57 23.24
CA GLY A 755 -59.71 24.35 22.17
C GLY A 755 -59.50 23.75 20.78
N HIS A 756 -58.30 23.22 20.50
CA HIS A 756 -58.00 22.55 19.23
C HIS A 756 -58.66 21.15 19.11
N GLU A 757 -58.73 20.39 20.21
CA GLU A 757 -59.13 18.98 20.18
C GLU A 757 -60.65 18.75 20.30
N TYR A 758 -61.41 19.75 20.77
CA TYR A 758 -62.87 19.64 21.02
C TYR A 758 -63.71 20.78 20.42
N GLN A 759 -63.10 21.86 19.91
CA GLN A 759 -63.78 22.95 19.18
C GLN A 759 -65.04 23.49 19.90
N GLU A 760 -66.24 23.16 19.43
CA GLU A 760 -67.52 23.63 20.00
C GLU A 760 -67.79 23.03 21.39
N ASP A 761 -67.40 21.77 21.64
CA ASP A 761 -67.52 21.09 22.93
C ASP A 761 -66.43 21.50 23.95
N ALA A 762 -65.50 22.39 23.57
CA ALA A 762 -64.38 22.79 24.41
C ALA A 762 -64.75 23.30 25.82
N PRO A 763 -65.87 24.05 26.05
CA PRO A 763 -66.29 24.43 27.39
C PRO A 763 -66.59 23.22 28.29
N TYR A 764 -67.25 22.19 27.76
CA TYR A 764 -67.61 20.99 28.51
C TYR A 764 -66.38 20.17 28.86
N TYR A 765 -65.52 19.90 27.88
CA TYR A 765 -64.28 19.14 28.11
C TYR A 765 -63.28 19.91 29.00
N MET A 766 -63.34 21.24 29.03
CA MET A 766 -62.62 22.06 30.00
C MET A 766 -63.12 21.83 31.43
N LEU A 767 -64.42 21.96 31.68
CA LEU A 767 -65.02 21.71 33.01
C LEU A 767 -64.74 20.28 33.48
N LEU A 768 -64.91 19.28 32.60
CA LEU A 768 -64.62 17.88 32.88
C LEU A 768 -63.14 17.64 33.19
N THR A 769 -62.23 18.27 32.45
CA THR A 769 -60.77 18.15 32.68
C THR A 769 -60.37 18.79 34.01
N TRP A 770 -60.93 19.95 34.35
CA TRP A 770 -60.72 20.57 35.64
C TRP A 770 -61.26 19.71 36.78
N PHE A 771 -62.52 19.25 36.70
CA PHE A 771 -63.17 18.47 37.75
C PHE A 771 -62.42 17.17 38.07
N LYS A 772 -61.90 16.47 37.05
CA LYS A 772 -61.08 15.26 37.20
C LYS A 772 -59.69 15.54 37.79
N ARG A 773 -59.14 16.75 37.64
CA ARG A 773 -57.82 17.14 38.15
C ARG A 773 -57.87 17.85 39.51
N ALA A 774 -59.00 18.44 39.87
CA ALA A 774 -59.19 19.11 41.15
C ALA A 774 -59.06 18.11 42.32
N PRO A 775 -58.24 18.38 43.35
CA PRO A 775 -58.08 17.50 44.50
C PRO A 775 -59.41 17.15 45.18
N ARG A 776 -59.52 15.95 45.73
CA ARG A 776 -60.74 15.49 46.42
C ARG A 776 -61.02 16.24 47.74
N SER A 777 -59.98 16.86 48.33
CA SER A 777 -60.05 17.58 49.60
C SER A 777 -60.53 19.03 49.50
N VAL A 778 -60.87 19.51 48.31
CA VAL A 778 -61.28 20.91 48.08
C VAL A 778 -62.75 20.96 47.66
N ASP A 779 -63.49 21.92 48.19
CA ASP A 779 -64.86 22.23 47.79
C ASP A 779 -64.89 22.72 46.34
N LYS A 780 -65.16 21.78 45.43
CA LYS A 780 -65.18 22.03 43.98
C LYS A 780 -66.30 22.99 43.60
N ASP A 781 -67.44 22.92 44.30
CA ASP A 781 -68.60 23.76 44.06
C ASP A 781 -68.24 25.23 44.32
N LEU A 782 -67.60 25.53 45.46
CA LEU A 782 -67.14 26.89 45.79
C LEU A 782 -66.05 27.39 44.83
N LEU A 783 -65.13 26.53 44.40
CA LEU A 783 -64.13 26.91 43.40
C LEU A 783 -64.78 27.29 42.06
N LEU A 784 -65.80 26.56 41.62
CA LEU A 784 -66.50 26.87 40.38
C LEU A 784 -67.33 28.16 40.50
N ILE A 785 -68.09 28.33 41.58
CA ILE A 785 -68.85 29.55 41.89
C ILE A 785 -67.91 30.77 41.89
N HIS A 786 -66.80 30.71 42.62
CA HIS A 786 -65.83 31.81 42.67
C HIS A 786 -65.11 32.01 41.32
N GLY A 787 -64.87 30.95 40.55
CA GLY A 787 -64.36 31.03 39.18
C GLY A 787 -65.30 31.79 38.24
N LEU A 788 -66.61 31.54 38.35
CA LEU A 788 -67.67 32.19 37.57
C LEU A 788 -67.86 33.67 37.96
N MET A 789 -67.88 33.98 39.26
CA MET A 789 -67.87 35.37 39.75
C MET A 789 -66.66 36.15 39.19
N ASN A 790 -65.47 35.54 39.16
CA ASN A 790 -64.23 36.13 38.63
C ASN A 790 -64.20 36.33 37.11
N ILE A 791 -65.19 35.82 36.36
CA ILE A 791 -65.40 36.12 34.93
C ILE A 791 -66.67 36.96 34.69
N ASN A 792 -67.27 37.51 35.75
CA ASN A 792 -68.54 38.25 35.77
C ASN A 792 -69.79 37.44 35.38
N ARG A 793 -69.76 36.11 35.51
CA ARG A 793 -70.94 35.24 35.36
C ARG A 793 -71.63 34.99 36.71
N TRP A 794 -72.14 36.09 37.26
CA TRP A 794 -72.85 36.13 38.55
C TRP A 794 -74.18 35.39 38.50
N ASP A 795 -74.80 35.35 37.32
CA ASP A 795 -76.01 34.59 36.98
C ASP A 795 -75.84 33.10 37.29
N ILE A 796 -74.86 32.45 36.65
CA ILE A 796 -74.58 31.02 36.86
C ILE A 796 -74.09 30.77 38.30
N ALA A 797 -73.29 31.69 38.85
CA ALA A 797 -72.77 31.57 40.21
C ALA A 797 -73.89 31.57 41.27
N GLN A 798 -74.92 32.41 41.12
CA GLN A 798 -76.08 32.44 42.02
C GLN A 798 -76.94 31.19 41.88
N GLU A 799 -77.16 30.69 40.66
CA GLU A 799 -77.93 29.48 40.40
C GLU A 799 -77.27 28.25 41.07
N LEU A 800 -75.95 28.10 40.92
CA LEU A 800 -75.14 27.10 41.61
C LEU A 800 -75.22 27.22 43.14
N GLN A 801 -75.17 28.44 43.66
CA GLN A 801 -75.26 28.69 45.10
C GLN A 801 -76.64 28.33 45.66
N SER A 802 -77.71 28.63 44.92
CA SER A 802 -79.09 28.25 45.24
C SER A 802 -79.24 26.73 45.28
N MET A 803 -78.79 26.02 44.23
CA MET A 803 -78.82 24.55 44.19
C MET A 803 -78.01 23.90 45.33
N LYS A 804 -76.89 24.50 45.72
CA LYS A 804 -76.09 24.03 46.86
C LYS A 804 -76.85 24.14 48.19
N GLU A 805 -77.54 25.25 48.42
CA GLU A 805 -78.30 25.47 49.66
C GLU A 805 -79.54 24.57 49.71
N SER A 806 -80.26 24.37 48.59
CA SER A 806 -81.37 23.41 48.50
C SER A 806 -80.92 21.98 48.83
N LYS A 807 -79.84 21.49 48.21
CA LYS A 807 -79.32 20.14 48.48
C LYS A 807 -78.86 19.96 49.93
N ARG A 808 -78.35 21.02 50.55
CA ARG A 808 -77.99 21.04 51.98
C ARG A 808 -79.23 20.97 52.89
N GLN A 809 -80.33 21.63 52.52
CA GLN A 809 -81.60 21.53 53.24
C GLN A 809 -82.19 20.12 53.14
N GLU A 810 -82.18 19.49 51.96
CA GLU A 810 -82.60 18.10 51.74
C GLU A 810 -81.79 17.08 52.56
N GLN A 811 -80.46 17.27 52.66
CA GLN A 811 -79.60 16.42 53.49
C GLN A 811 -79.93 16.57 54.99
N ASN A 812 -80.21 17.79 55.45
CA ASN A 812 -80.59 18.05 56.84
C ASN A 812 -81.96 17.43 57.21
N THR A 813 -82.93 17.38 56.30
CA THR A 813 -84.22 16.71 56.56
C THR A 813 -84.08 15.19 56.55
N SER A 814 -83.39 14.62 55.55
CA SER A 814 -83.15 13.16 55.49
C SER A 814 -82.44 12.63 56.75
N SER A 815 -81.48 13.39 57.29
CA SER A 815 -80.75 12.98 58.50
C SER A 815 -81.63 12.88 59.75
N LYS A 816 -82.75 13.62 59.82
CA LYS A 816 -83.71 13.54 60.95
C LYS A 816 -84.65 12.34 60.81
N ASP A 817 -85.12 12.07 59.60
CA ASP A 817 -85.96 10.90 59.32
C ASP A 817 -85.20 9.58 59.57
N ASP A 818 -83.90 9.54 59.30
CA ASP A 818 -83.07 8.36 59.57
C ASP A 818 -82.78 8.17 61.07
N GLN A 819 -82.67 9.25 61.87
CA GLN A 819 -82.61 9.16 63.34
C GLN A 819 -83.89 8.55 63.93
N LEU A 820 -85.07 8.97 63.46
CA LEU A 820 -86.35 8.40 63.88
C LEU A 820 -86.47 6.90 63.56
N LYS A 821 -85.97 6.45 62.40
CA LYS A 821 -85.93 5.01 62.05
C LYS A 821 -85.09 4.21 63.04
N ILE A 822 -83.92 4.72 63.45
CA ILE A 822 -83.02 4.05 64.40
C ILE A 822 -83.67 3.91 65.78
N LEU A 823 -84.34 4.96 66.27
CA LEU A 823 -84.98 4.97 67.58
C LEU A 823 -86.33 4.23 67.63
N SER A 824 -86.94 3.93 66.48
CA SER A 824 -88.24 3.25 66.40
C SER A 824 -88.32 1.91 67.13
N VAL A 825 -87.25 1.10 67.13
CA VAL A 825 -87.22 -0.20 67.81
C VAL A 825 -87.17 -0.03 69.35
N PRO A 826 -86.25 0.77 69.93
CA PRO A 826 -86.30 1.21 71.32
C PRO A 826 -87.66 1.75 71.77
N PHE A 827 -88.29 2.62 70.97
CA PHE A 827 -89.57 3.23 71.33
C PHE A 827 -90.70 2.20 71.41
N ASN A 828 -90.82 1.34 70.40
CA ASN A 828 -91.77 0.23 70.43
C ASN A 828 -91.54 -0.70 71.63
N ARG A 829 -90.29 -0.90 72.07
CA ARG A 829 -89.98 -1.73 73.24
C ARG A 829 -90.43 -1.09 74.56
N ILE A 830 -90.23 0.21 74.73
CA ILE A 830 -90.75 0.95 75.91
C ILE A 830 -92.28 0.91 75.92
N CYS A 831 -92.91 1.12 74.76
CA CYS A 831 -94.36 1.06 74.61
C CYS A 831 -94.97 -0.35 74.73
N GLN A 832 -94.16 -1.41 74.84
CA GLN A 832 -94.62 -2.77 75.18
C GLN A 832 -94.69 -3.02 76.70
N ASN A 833 -94.18 -2.11 77.53
CA ASN A 833 -94.26 -2.23 78.99
C ASN A 833 -95.47 -1.47 79.54
N ASP A 834 -96.44 -2.20 80.09
CA ASP A 834 -97.67 -1.65 80.67
C ASP A 834 -97.42 -0.61 81.79
N GLU A 835 -96.32 -0.71 82.54
CA GLU A 835 -95.98 0.28 83.58
C GLU A 835 -95.52 1.59 82.95
N CYS A 836 -94.65 1.54 81.93
CA CYS A 836 -94.23 2.71 81.18
C CYS A 836 -95.41 3.39 80.47
N VAL A 837 -96.29 2.60 79.85
CA VAL A 837 -97.52 3.08 79.20
C VAL A 837 -98.49 3.72 80.21
N ARG A 838 -98.53 3.25 81.47
CA ARG A 838 -99.31 3.91 82.53
C ARG A 838 -98.68 5.22 83.01
N MET A 839 -97.35 5.28 83.08
CA MET A 839 -96.55 6.42 83.53
C MET A 839 -96.11 7.36 82.39
N TRP A 840 -96.75 7.28 81.22
CA TRP A 840 -96.30 7.99 80.01
C TRP A 840 -96.14 9.51 80.19
N LYS A 841 -96.96 10.15 81.04
CA LYS A 841 -96.84 11.59 81.35
C LYS A 841 -95.62 11.93 82.19
N GLU A 842 -95.13 11.01 83.01
CA GLU A 842 -93.91 11.17 83.79
C GLU A 842 -92.69 10.94 82.92
N ILE A 843 -92.74 9.91 82.05
CA ILE A 843 -91.77 9.72 80.96
C ILE A 843 -91.68 10.97 80.09
N ALA A 844 -92.81 11.55 79.66
CA ALA A 844 -92.82 12.76 78.83
C ALA A 844 -92.17 13.99 79.51
N ARG A 845 -92.33 14.15 80.83
CA ARG A 845 -91.67 15.23 81.59
C ARG A 845 -90.16 15.02 81.72
N GLU A 846 -89.71 13.80 81.97
CA GLU A 846 -88.26 13.50 82.01
C GLU A 846 -87.60 13.60 80.62
N LEU A 847 -88.37 13.38 79.55
CA LEU A 847 -87.99 13.69 78.15
C LEU A 847 -88.04 15.21 77.84
N MET A 848 -88.22 16.08 78.84
CA MET A 848 -88.24 17.54 78.74
C MET A 848 -89.32 18.11 77.79
N LEU A 849 -90.40 17.36 77.54
CA LEU A 849 -91.54 17.88 76.78
C LEU A 849 -92.29 18.94 77.61
N THR A 850 -92.79 19.98 76.92
CA THR A 850 -93.53 21.04 77.61
C THR A 850 -94.91 20.54 78.06
N ASN A 851 -95.51 21.20 79.05
CA ASN A 851 -96.89 20.88 79.45
C ASN A 851 -97.89 21.08 78.29
N GLU A 852 -97.61 21.97 77.35
CA GLU A 852 -98.42 22.15 76.14
C GLU A 852 -98.31 20.96 75.18
N ASP A 853 -97.11 20.39 75.01
CA ASP A 853 -96.91 19.17 74.21
C ASP A 853 -97.62 17.97 74.84
N ILE A 854 -97.50 17.80 76.16
CA ILE A 854 -98.15 16.70 76.91
C ILE A 854 -99.67 16.82 76.81
N GLN A 855 -100.23 18.03 76.96
CA GLN A 855 -101.66 18.27 76.80
C GLN A 855 -102.12 18.01 75.35
N ARG A 856 -101.36 18.46 74.35
CA ARG A 856 -101.66 18.22 72.92
C ARG A 856 -101.69 16.72 72.61
N ILE A 857 -100.73 15.95 73.13
CA ILE A 857 -100.68 14.49 72.95
C ILE A 857 -101.85 13.80 73.67
N GLU A 858 -102.24 14.27 74.87
CA GLU A 858 -103.40 13.73 75.59
C GLU A 858 -104.72 13.99 74.85
N GLU A 859 -104.91 15.18 74.27
CA GLU A 859 -106.12 15.55 73.53
C GLU A 859 -106.23 14.87 72.17
N GLN A 860 -105.10 14.57 71.51
CA GLN A 860 -105.08 14.01 70.14
C GLN A 860 -105.16 12.48 70.07
N TYR A 861 -104.67 11.76 71.08
CA TYR A 861 -104.53 10.29 71.02
C TYR A 861 -105.30 9.61 72.17
N LEU A 862 -106.22 8.69 71.85
CA LEU A 862 -107.05 8.02 72.86
C LEU A 862 -106.34 6.87 73.61
N SER A 863 -105.33 6.25 72.99
CA SER A 863 -104.59 5.15 73.60
C SER A 863 -103.39 5.65 74.39
N LYS A 864 -103.27 5.26 75.67
CA LYS A 864 -102.07 5.56 76.49
C LYS A 864 -100.77 5.04 75.86
N GLN A 865 -100.84 3.94 75.13
CA GLN A 865 -99.68 3.37 74.45
C GLN A 865 -99.23 4.27 73.30
N GLU A 866 -100.17 4.85 72.56
CA GLU A 866 -99.88 5.80 71.49
C GLU A 866 -99.45 7.16 72.05
N GLN A 867 -100.06 7.64 73.13
CA GLN A 867 -99.59 8.82 73.88
C GLN A 867 -98.12 8.67 74.33
N CYS A 868 -97.74 7.48 74.80
CA CYS A 868 -96.35 7.15 75.16
C CYS A 868 -95.41 7.17 73.92
N LEU A 869 -95.82 6.55 72.82
CA LEU A 869 -95.02 6.51 71.58
C LEU A 869 -94.81 7.91 71.00
N ARG A 870 -95.87 8.72 70.92
CA ARG A 870 -95.81 10.10 70.40
C ARG A 870 -94.95 11.01 71.27
N SER A 871 -94.93 10.80 72.58
CA SER A 871 -94.01 11.50 73.48
C SER A 871 -92.54 11.18 73.14
N LEU A 872 -92.22 9.91 72.90
CA LEU A 872 -90.87 9.47 72.52
C LEU A 872 -90.44 10.01 71.14
N GLU A 873 -91.34 9.97 70.15
CA GLU A 873 -91.11 10.55 68.81
C GLU A 873 -90.92 12.07 68.84
N GLN A 874 -91.72 12.79 69.63
CA GLN A 874 -91.63 14.25 69.73
C GLN A 874 -90.37 14.71 70.49
N TRP A 875 -89.88 13.91 71.44
CA TRP A 875 -88.56 14.12 72.03
C TRP A 875 -87.44 14.00 70.99
N ALA A 876 -87.44 12.93 70.19
CA ALA A 876 -86.43 12.73 69.13
C ALA A 876 -86.47 13.78 68.01
N LEU A 877 -87.62 14.42 67.78
CA LEU A 877 -87.74 15.54 66.84
C LEU A 877 -87.19 16.86 67.40
N ASN A 878 -87.30 17.06 68.72
CA ASN A 878 -86.97 18.32 69.40
C ASN A 878 -85.51 18.38 69.87
N ASP A 879 -84.92 17.26 70.28
CA ASP A 879 -83.54 17.20 70.78
C ASP A 879 -82.56 16.60 69.74
N ASN A 880 -81.58 17.40 69.30
CA ASN A 880 -80.54 16.94 68.36
C ASN A 880 -79.55 15.93 68.99
N LEU A 881 -79.63 15.67 70.31
CA LEU A 881 -78.83 14.69 71.03
C LEU A 881 -79.62 13.42 71.42
N ALA A 882 -80.84 13.23 70.91
CA ALA A 882 -81.64 12.05 71.18
C ALA A 882 -80.97 10.76 70.66
N ASP A 883 -80.44 9.96 71.58
CA ASP A 883 -79.84 8.65 71.31
C ASP A 883 -80.31 7.57 72.30
N ILE A 884 -80.01 6.31 72.00
CA ILE A 884 -80.47 5.17 72.83
C ILE A 884 -79.82 5.20 74.23
N LYS A 885 -78.63 5.81 74.40
CA LYS A 885 -77.98 5.97 75.71
C LYS A 885 -78.72 6.97 76.59
N SER A 886 -79.09 8.11 76.03
CA SER A 886 -79.87 9.15 76.72
C SER A 886 -81.24 8.61 77.12
N LEU A 887 -81.91 7.91 76.20
CA LEU A 887 -83.18 7.23 76.45
C LEU A 887 -83.08 6.19 77.58
N SER A 888 -82.01 5.38 77.57
CA SER A 888 -81.76 4.39 78.62
C SER A 888 -81.49 5.04 79.99
N GLY A 889 -80.74 6.14 80.01
CA GLY A 889 -80.51 6.95 81.22
C GLY A 889 -81.82 7.43 81.86
N ILE A 890 -82.76 7.90 81.04
CA ILE A 890 -84.10 8.37 81.47
C ILE A 890 -84.97 7.20 81.98
N MET A 891 -84.94 6.04 81.31
CA MET A 891 -85.61 4.84 81.85
C MET A 891 -84.99 4.40 83.20
N GLY A 892 -83.69 4.64 83.39
CA GLY A 892 -82.98 4.42 84.64
C GLY A 892 -83.39 5.36 85.78
N SER A 893 -83.53 6.67 85.53
CA SER A 893 -83.95 7.65 86.56
C SER A 893 -85.37 7.38 87.06
N LEU A 894 -86.26 6.92 86.17
CA LEU A 894 -87.63 6.51 86.47
C LEU A 894 -87.75 5.12 87.15
N GLY A 895 -86.64 4.44 87.40
CA GLY A 895 -86.61 3.16 88.13
C GLY A 895 -86.84 1.91 87.27
N PHE A 896 -87.03 2.04 85.94
CA PHE A 896 -87.24 0.92 85.01
C PHE A 896 -85.93 0.20 84.66
N ASN A 897 -85.22 -0.29 85.68
CA ASN A 897 -83.89 -0.90 85.57
C ASN A 897 -83.84 -2.10 84.58
N SER A 898 -84.93 -2.85 84.43
CA SER A 898 -85.00 -3.94 83.44
C SER A 898 -84.99 -3.42 81.99
N LEU A 899 -85.78 -2.38 81.69
CA LEU A 899 -85.80 -1.75 80.37
C LEU A 899 -84.50 -1.02 80.07
N ARG A 900 -83.93 -0.32 81.06
CA ARG A 900 -82.58 0.27 80.95
C ARG A 900 -81.55 -0.77 80.49
N ASN A 901 -81.52 -1.94 81.13
CA ASN A 901 -80.60 -3.03 80.79
C ASN A 901 -80.90 -3.70 79.43
N GLU A 902 -82.13 -3.58 78.90
CA GLU A 902 -82.43 -3.98 77.52
C GLU A 902 -82.01 -2.92 76.51
N LEU A 903 -82.20 -1.62 76.81
CA LEU A 903 -81.81 -0.50 75.95
C LEU A 903 -80.29 -0.33 75.86
N GLU A 904 -79.54 -0.54 76.95
CA GLU A 904 -78.07 -0.61 76.95
C GLU A 904 -77.50 -1.81 76.13
N LYS A 905 -78.34 -2.76 75.70
CA LYS A 905 -77.97 -3.81 74.74
C LYS A 905 -78.32 -3.47 73.28
N MET A 906 -79.05 -2.39 73.06
CA MET A 906 -79.41 -1.87 71.73
C MET A 906 -78.51 -0.70 71.29
N THR A 907 -77.71 -0.15 72.20
CA THR A 907 -76.61 0.81 71.95
C THR A 907 -75.32 0.12 71.51
#